data_AF-A0A3L6N540-F1
#
_entry.id   AF-A0A3L6N540-F1
#
_cell.length_a   1.000
_cell.length_b   1.000
_cell.length_c   1.000
_cell.angle_alpha   90.00
_cell.angle_beta   90.00
_cell.angle_gamma   90.00
#
_symmetry.space_group_name_H-M   'P 1'
#
loop_
_entity.id
_entity.type
_entity.pdbx_description
1 polymer ?
#
loop_
_entity_poly.entity_id
_entity_poly.type
_entity_poly.pdbx_seq_one_letter_code
_entity_poly.pdbx_strand_id
1 'polypeptide(L)'
;MGCFSRFSGWKLTAVYLTILVSTLTTLLFVTLFVSLFALKSDDEEDTVTDGRDAGDALGQSVLYKGNCDTTAKANLWIHLLINIVSTGILASSNFFMQGLVAPTRAEVDAAHRSGHWLEIGVQSLKNFRFLGWRKVLFWSLFSVSSVPLHLVFNGCVLESKGTNGFTVMIGSEELTQGGWKGLPSITAAYYDKLNYSDRSQGDGNPESLEKLKPINDSFVVNSTSGNWVQLTLGECMDRYNNPEQALTHWRHLMMIIYDYDDIYRNDTVGWKRADVLMNTTNTTDLNVMNPLWTVDSFTRTGRTSEASGSNNQYLSNPDATYLSRGYDSGGTFQDGYGGINLYGTWYMQGTRNVYDAQSGAIITDPRVFKHKYRVMQVDRCYSEKYEAPCRLSIANSLLLIVCVMCLFKTFLCVLVLKLRVWGNENPLMTPGDAIASFISRPDEETRGMCTLTMEDLRKTAKPTPTRLGETDQNYKWLQGPRQWQNNSPRKFGKAVPRNIWVLSSLLIGCSLVVASVMLSIAIQGQSLSNSKFMHAPQNEDVRDAHLDRLPLISLTMVANTPQLILSICYLAYNGLFTRMLAEFEWSKYSVQFRSLRVTEPRGSQNATYRLQLPYRFSIPLIIISIALHWIYSNCIYVSNYEAYAPGYPYNRTVTVGLQFSSKAILVGLLASIGVAITPLFLAFVKLPGVMVIAGANSAVISAACHYPSTKLKSLSRATSKMSMRSNEYDSMSARLIGDEEVEELRDVSRRKIKWGRMSMGKSDESSVGHLGFGTEELDIEKPVEGEYYSGVKDVYDEGLRRMRVL
;
A
#
# COMPACT_ATOMS: atom_id res chain seq x y z
N MET A 1 31.94 -6.37 -18.35
CA MET A 1 32.24 -6.55 -16.91
C MET A 1 33.45 -5.74 -16.39
N GLY A 2 34.34 -5.17 -17.24
CA GLY A 2 35.53 -4.43 -16.78
C GLY A 2 35.33 -3.02 -16.20
N CYS A 3 34.16 -2.38 -16.36
CA CYS A 3 33.91 -1.02 -15.85
C CYS A 3 33.51 -0.99 -14.35
N PHE A 4 33.12 -2.13 -13.77
CA PHE A 4 32.61 -2.24 -12.40
C PHE A 4 33.69 -2.52 -11.34
N SER A 5 34.91 -2.90 -11.75
CA SER A 5 36.02 -3.23 -10.83
C SER A 5 36.54 -2.03 -10.01
N ARG A 6 36.12 -0.81 -10.35
CA ARG A 6 36.52 0.43 -9.69
C ARG A 6 35.59 0.87 -8.55
N PHE A 7 34.47 0.18 -8.33
CA PHE A 7 33.46 0.56 -7.32
C PHE A 7 33.39 -0.48 -6.19
N SER A 8 33.45 -0.02 -4.94
CA SER A 8 33.29 -0.86 -3.75
C SER A 8 32.29 -0.25 -2.75
N GLY A 9 31.72 -1.08 -1.87
CA GLY A 9 30.81 -0.66 -0.81
C GLY A 9 29.50 -0.02 -1.31
N TRP A 10 29.14 1.13 -0.75
CA TRP A 10 27.87 1.80 -1.00
C TRP A 10 27.75 2.34 -2.43
N LYS A 11 28.86 2.74 -3.06
CA LYS A 11 28.89 3.23 -4.46
C LYS A 11 28.42 2.14 -5.42
N LEU A 12 28.90 0.90 -5.22
CA LEU A 12 28.47 -0.25 -5.99
C LEU A 12 26.97 -0.53 -5.78
N THR A 13 26.47 -0.41 -4.55
CA THR A 13 25.04 -0.55 -4.23
C THR A 13 24.20 0.51 -4.93
N ALA A 14 24.66 1.77 -4.94
CA ALA A 14 23.99 2.87 -5.64
C ALA A 14 23.88 2.60 -7.16
N VAL A 15 24.94 2.04 -7.75
CA VAL A 15 24.95 1.66 -9.18
C VAL A 15 23.97 0.51 -9.43
N TYR A 16 23.97 -0.55 -8.62
CA TYR A 16 22.99 -1.65 -8.75
C TYR A 16 21.54 -1.17 -8.62
N LEU A 17 21.26 -0.31 -7.64
CA LEU A 17 19.92 0.25 -7.45
C LEU A 17 19.51 1.12 -8.65
N THR A 18 20.45 1.85 -9.25
CA THR A 18 20.17 2.65 -10.45
C THR A 18 19.91 1.76 -11.65
N ILE A 19 20.71 0.72 -11.87
CA ILE A 19 20.47 -0.27 -12.94
C ILE A 19 19.11 -0.92 -12.76
N LEU A 20 18.78 -1.37 -11.54
CA LEU A 20 17.49 -1.98 -11.23
C LEU A 20 16.31 -1.04 -11.53
N VAL A 21 16.39 0.22 -11.10
CA VAL A 21 15.32 1.19 -11.39
C VAL A 21 15.24 1.47 -12.89
N SER A 22 16.35 1.61 -13.59
CA SER A 22 16.37 1.79 -15.06
C SER A 22 15.77 0.60 -15.81
N THR A 23 16.12 -0.64 -15.45
CA THR A 23 15.58 -1.83 -16.12
C THR A 23 14.08 -1.97 -15.87
N LEU A 24 13.62 -1.70 -14.64
CA LEU A 24 12.20 -1.67 -14.31
C LEU A 24 11.47 -0.58 -15.11
N THR A 25 12.03 0.63 -15.19
CA THR A 25 11.47 1.72 -16.00
C THR A 25 11.32 1.27 -17.46
N THR A 26 12.36 0.71 -18.08
CA THR A 26 12.28 0.20 -19.45
C THR A 26 11.21 -0.88 -19.60
N LEU A 27 11.12 -1.84 -18.67
CA LEU A 27 10.10 -2.88 -18.69
C LEU A 27 8.68 -2.31 -18.61
N LEU A 28 8.46 -1.28 -17.79
CA LEU A 28 7.16 -0.61 -17.68
C LEU A 28 6.80 0.16 -18.95
N PHE A 29 7.75 0.82 -19.60
CA PHE A 29 7.52 1.46 -20.90
C PHE A 29 7.25 0.45 -22.02
N VAL A 30 7.95 -0.69 -22.03
CA VAL A 30 7.65 -1.80 -22.94
C VAL A 30 6.24 -2.33 -22.68
N THR A 31 5.86 -2.50 -21.41
CA THR A 31 4.51 -2.94 -21.03
C THR A 31 3.45 -1.94 -21.50
N LEU A 32 3.69 -0.63 -21.31
CA LEU A 32 2.80 0.42 -21.80
C LEU A 32 2.69 0.41 -23.33
N PHE A 33 3.81 0.25 -24.04
CA PHE A 33 3.82 0.18 -25.49
C PHE A 33 3.04 -1.04 -26.01
N VAL A 34 3.28 -2.21 -25.43
CA VAL A 34 2.50 -3.43 -25.74
C VAL A 34 1.02 -3.22 -25.43
N SER A 35 0.70 -2.57 -24.30
CA SER A 35 -0.68 -2.27 -23.91
C SER A 35 -1.40 -1.36 -24.91
N LEU A 36 -0.73 -0.33 -25.41
CA LEU A 36 -1.31 0.65 -26.33
C LEU A 36 -1.42 0.15 -27.78
N PHE A 37 -0.49 -0.69 -28.24
CA PHE A 37 -0.37 -1.02 -29.66
C PHE A 37 -0.59 -2.50 -30.00
N ALA A 38 -0.49 -3.41 -29.03
CA ALA A 38 -0.57 -4.85 -29.28
C ALA A 38 -1.76 -5.53 -28.56
N LEU A 39 -2.21 -4.97 -27.43
CA LEU A 39 -3.40 -5.47 -26.73
C LEU A 39 -4.67 -4.89 -27.34
N LYS A 40 -5.75 -5.66 -27.27
CA LYS A 40 -7.08 -5.22 -27.71
C LYS A 40 -7.58 -4.12 -26.77
N SER A 41 -7.97 -2.97 -27.34
CA SER A 41 -8.70 -1.92 -26.63
C SER A 41 -10.03 -2.47 -26.13
N ASP A 42 -10.45 -2.04 -24.94
CA ASP A 42 -11.83 -2.29 -24.51
C ASP A 42 -12.75 -1.37 -25.32
N ASP A 43 -13.12 -1.80 -26.53
CA ASP A 43 -13.95 -1.01 -27.44
C ASP A 43 -15.34 -0.80 -26.83
N GLU A 44 -15.78 0.47 -26.81
CA GLU A 44 -17.07 0.99 -26.31
C GLU A 44 -18.30 0.50 -27.10
N GLU A 45 -18.12 -0.33 -28.14
CA GLU A 45 -19.14 -0.59 -29.17
C GLU A 45 -20.35 -1.41 -28.65
N ASP A 46 -20.21 -2.14 -27.54
CA ASP A 46 -21.27 -2.98 -26.93
C ASP A 46 -21.64 -2.57 -25.49
N THR A 47 -21.18 -1.41 -25.02
CA THR A 47 -21.39 -0.96 -23.62
C THR A 47 -22.49 0.07 -23.51
N VAL A 48 -23.58 -0.29 -22.82
CA VAL A 48 -24.57 0.70 -22.34
C VAL A 48 -23.99 1.32 -21.09
N THR A 49 -23.34 2.48 -21.25
CA THR A 49 -22.63 3.17 -20.16
C THR A 49 -23.58 4.13 -19.43
N ASP A 50 -23.67 4.00 -18.11
CA ASP A 50 -24.29 5.00 -17.23
C ASP A 50 -23.31 6.16 -17.02
N GLY A 51 -22.87 6.84 -18.10
CA GLY A 51 -22.10 8.09 -18.08
C GLY A 51 -20.78 8.14 -17.27
N ARG A 52 -20.31 7.03 -16.69
CA ARG A 52 -19.20 6.96 -15.71
C ARG A 52 -17.81 6.74 -16.33
N ASP A 53 -17.71 6.52 -17.64
CA ASP A 53 -16.46 6.10 -18.31
C ASP A 53 -15.57 7.22 -18.87
N ALA A 54 -15.90 8.50 -18.65
CA ALA A 54 -15.09 9.63 -19.15
C ALA A 54 -13.79 9.90 -18.34
N GLY A 55 -13.09 8.85 -17.89
CA GLY A 55 -12.00 8.97 -16.91
C GLY A 55 -10.58 8.67 -17.42
N ASP A 56 -10.40 7.70 -18.32
CA ASP A 56 -9.05 7.29 -18.78
C ASP A 56 -8.74 7.85 -20.17
N ALA A 57 -7.94 8.92 -20.21
CA ALA A 57 -7.57 9.62 -21.45
C ALA A 57 -6.81 8.74 -22.47
N LEU A 58 -6.24 7.61 -22.05
CA LEU A 58 -5.53 6.65 -22.90
C LEU A 58 -6.27 5.31 -23.04
N GLY A 59 -7.49 5.22 -22.52
CA GLY A 59 -8.31 4.01 -22.55
C GLY A 59 -7.74 2.84 -21.73
N GLN A 60 -8.49 1.74 -21.74
CA GLN A 60 -8.11 0.49 -21.07
C GLN A 60 -7.79 -0.59 -22.09
N SER A 61 -6.79 -1.41 -21.80
CA SER A 61 -6.40 -2.54 -22.65
C SER A 61 -6.64 -3.87 -21.95
N VAL A 62 -7.27 -4.82 -22.63
CA VAL A 62 -7.60 -6.13 -22.05
C VAL A 62 -6.36 -7.04 -22.08
N LEU A 63 -5.82 -7.37 -20.91
CA LEU A 63 -4.69 -8.28 -20.74
C LEU A 63 -5.13 -9.75 -20.81
N TYR A 64 -6.27 -10.06 -20.20
CA TYR A 64 -6.84 -11.41 -20.22
C TYR A 64 -8.37 -11.34 -20.13
N LYS A 65 -9.05 -12.24 -20.86
CA LYS A 65 -10.50 -12.44 -20.80
C LYS A 65 -10.76 -13.94 -20.75
N GLY A 66 -11.47 -14.42 -19.73
CA GLY A 66 -11.71 -15.84 -19.56
C GLY A 66 -12.25 -16.21 -18.19
N ASN A 67 -11.82 -17.35 -17.67
CA ASN A 67 -12.32 -17.89 -16.40
C ASN A 67 -11.91 -17.01 -15.20
N CYS A 68 -12.86 -16.75 -14.31
CA CYS A 68 -12.70 -15.88 -13.15
C CYS A 68 -11.68 -16.35 -12.12
N ASP A 69 -11.47 -17.66 -11.94
CA ASP A 69 -10.45 -18.18 -11.03
C ASP A 69 -9.04 -17.91 -11.55
N THR A 70 -8.84 -18.01 -12.86
CA THR A 70 -7.57 -17.69 -13.51
C THR A 70 -7.30 -16.19 -13.41
N THR A 71 -8.31 -15.36 -13.68
CA THR A 71 -8.22 -13.90 -13.54
C THR A 71 -7.90 -13.50 -12.11
N ALA A 72 -8.61 -14.05 -11.11
CA ALA A 72 -8.37 -13.74 -9.70
C ALA A 72 -6.97 -14.16 -9.24
N LYS A 73 -6.47 -15.32 -9.68
CA LYS A 73 -5.09 -15.76 -9.40
C LYS A 73 -4.05 -14.85 -10.06
N ALA A 74 -4.28 -14.46 -11.32
CA ALA A 74 -3.39 -13.54 -12.01
C ALA A 74 -3.36 -12.17 -11.32
N ASN A 75 -4.54 -11.63 -10.99
CA ASN A 75 -4.70 -10.38 -10.25
C ASN A 75 -3.93 -10.40 -8.92
N LEU A 76 -4.09 -11.48 -8.15
CA LEU A 76 -3.37 -11.70 -6.90
C LEU A 76 -1.85 -11.60 -7.06
N TRP A 77 -1.27 -12.35 -8.01
CA TRP A 77 0.18 -12.38 -8.22
C TRP A 77 0.72 -11.08 -8.79
N ILE A 78 -0.02 -10.43 -9.67
CA ILE A 78 0.35 -9.15 -10.26
C ILE A 78 0.36 -8.05 -9.19
N HIS A 79 -0.67 -7.97 -8.33
CA HIS A 79 -0.65 -7.02 -7.21
C HIS A 79 0.45 -7.31 -6.19
N LEU A 80 0.77 -8.58 -5.94
CA LEU A 80 1.91 -8.92 -5.09
C LEU A 80 3.23 -8.41 -5.72
N LEU A 81 3.43 -8.63 -7.01
CA LEU A 81 4.59 -8.13 -7.75
C LEU A 81 4.65 -6.60 -7.74
N ILE A 82 3.53 -5.91 -7.99
CA ILE A 82 3.43 -4.45 -7.93
C ILE A 82 3.86 -3.94 -6.55
N ASN A 83 3.40 -4.56 -5.47
CA ASN A 83 3.77 -4.16 -4.11
C ASN A 83 5.25 -4.43 -3.79
N ILE A 84 5.83 -5.54 -4.29
CA ILE A 84 7.27 -5.82 -4.20
C ILE A 84 8.08 -4.74 -4.93
N VAL A 85 7.73 -4.45 -6.19
CA VAL A 85 8.43 -3.48 -7.03
C VAL A 85 8.31 -2.08 -6.43
N SER A 86 7.10 -1.66 -6.05
CA SER A 86 6.84 -0.35 -5.46
C SER A 86 7.61 -0.14 -4.15
N THR A 87 7.61 -1.14 -3.26
CA THR A 87 8.36 -1.06 -1.99
C THR A 87 9.87 -1.04 -2.25
N GLY A 88 10.36 -1.85 -3.20
CA GLY A 88 11.76 -1.85 -3.59
C GLY A 88 12.22 -0.51 -4.16
N ILE A 89 11.39 0.11 -4.99
CA ILE A 89 11.57 1.45 -5.53
C ILE A 89 11.59 2.48 -4.39
N LEU A 90 10.66 2.43 -3.43
CA LEU A 90 10.64 3.30 -2.25
C LEU A 90 11.93 3.14 -1.40
N ALA A 91 12.36 1.90 -1.16
CA ALA A 91 13.59 1.60 -0.44
C ALA A 91 14.85 2.12 -1.16
N SER A 92 14.89 2.03 -2.49
CA SER A 92 15.94 2.62 -3.32
C SER A 92 15.99 4.14 -3.18
N SER A 93 14.83 4.82 -3.26
CA SER A 93 14.76 6.27 -3.00
C SER A 93 15.26 6.64 -1.61
N ASN A 94 14.86 5.86 -0.60
CA ASN A 94 15.31 6.08 0.77
C ASN A 94 16.84 6.02 0.86
N PHE A 95 17.48 5.07 0.17
CA PHE A 95 18.94 5.00 0.10
C PHE A 95 19.58 6.27 -0.50
N PHE A 96 19.09 6.80 -1.63
CA PHE A 96 19.63 8.03 -2.22
C PHE A 96 19.35 9.26 -1.36
N MET A 97 18.14 9.36 -0.81
CA MET A 97 17.73 10.42 0.11
C MET A 97 18.67 10.51 1.32
N GLN A 98 19.19 9.38 1.82
CA GLN A 98 20.15 9.35 2.93
C GLN A 98 21.47 10.02 2.57
N GLY A 99 22.01 9.73 1.38
CA GLY A 99 23.23 10.37 0.91
C GLY A 99 23.09 11.87 0.64
N LEU A 100 21.86 12.32 0.34
CA LEU A 100 21.58 13.75 0.15
C LEU A 100 21.48 14.52 1.46
N VAL A 101 20.99 13.88 2.54
CA VAL A 101 20.84 14.50 3.87
C VAL A 101 22.12 14.41 4.73
N ALA A 102 23.07 13.57 4.33
CA ALA A 102 24.37 13.46 4.98
C ALA A 102 25.20 14.75 4.81
N PRO A 103 25.61 15.41 5.92
CA PRO A 103 26.42 16.61 5.87
C PRO A 103 27.88 16.29 5.57
N THR A 104 28.60 17.25 4.99
CA THR A 104 30.05 17.20 4.82
C THR A 104 30.77 17.72 6.06
N ARG A 105 32.06 17.42 6.21
CA ARG A 105 32.87 17.93 7.34
C ARG A 105 32.82 19.46 7.44
N ALA A 106 32.90 20.16 6.30
CA ALA A 106 32.84 21.62 6.27
C ALA A 106 31.47 22.19 6.71
N GLU A 107 30.36 21.53 6.34
CA GLU A 107 29.02 21.90 6.80
C GLU A 107 28.86 21.69 8.31
N VAL A 108 29.44 20.60 8.84
CA VAL A 108 29.49 20.36 10.29
C VAL A 108 30.32 21.42 11.01
N ASP A 109 31.51 21.75 10.51
CA ASP A 109 32.38 22.79 11.07
C ASP A 109 31.72 24.18 11.08
N ALA A 110 30.96 24.50 10.02
CA ALA A 110 30.18 25.73 9.97
C ALA A 110 29.06 25.73 11.02
N ALA A 111 28.36 24.60 11.19
CA ALA A 111 27.33 24.47 12.21
C ALA A 111 27.92 24.59 13.62
N HIS A 112 29.02 23.89 13.93
CA HIS A 112 29.66 23.92 15.25
C HIS A 112 30.17 25.31 15.62
N ARG A 113 30.78 26.05 14.68
CA ARG A 113 31.19 27.45 14.88
C ARG A 113 30.02 28.35 15.30
N SER A 114 28.85 28.12 14.71
CA SER A 114 27.60 28.82 15.04
C SER A 114 26.90 28.30 16.31
N GLY A 115 27.50 27.37 17.06
CA GLY A 115 26.90 26.75 18.25
C GLY A 115 25.76 25.77 17.95
N HIS A 116 25.68 25.25 16.73
CA HIS A 116 24.67 24.27 16.33
C HIS A 116 25.30 22.90 16.03
N TRP A 117 24.49 21.84 16.12
CA TRP A 117 24.90 20.49 15.76
C TRP A 117 23.98 19.89 14.69
N LEU A 118 24.54 18.99 13.89
CA LEU A 118 23.86 18.23 12.85
C LEU A 118 23.68 16.78 13.29
N GLU A 119 22.75 16.08 12.65
CA GLU A 119 22.57 14.64 12.86
C GLU A 119 23.28 13.83 11.76
N ILE A 120 24.09 12.85 12.14
CA ILE A 120 24.92 12.03 11.25
C ILE A 120 24.42 10.58 11.23
N GLY A 121 24.37 9.96 10.04
CA GLY A 121 23.99 8.55 9.91
C GLY A 121 22.48 8.28 9.99
N VAL A 122 21.65 9.32 9.99
CA VAL A 122 20.20 9.24 10.12
C VAL A 122 19.51 10.19 9.15
N GLN A 123 18.25 9.92 8.80
CA GLN A 123 17.46 10.84 7.98
C GLN A 123 16.92 11.97 8.86
N SER A 124 17.56 13.14 8.76
CA SER A 124 17.25 14.31 9.57
C SER A 124 16.90 15.54 8.74
N LEU A 125 15.63 15.96 8.81
CA LEU A 125 15.19 17.22 8.20
C LEU A 125 15.79 18.44 8.91
N LYS A 126 16.28 18.28 10.16
CA LYS A 126 16.98 19.35 10.89
C LYS A 126 18.20 19.85 10.11
N ASN A 127 18.89 18.95 9.40
CA ASN A 127 20.07 19.29 8.63
C ASN A 127 19.77 20.25 7.47
N PHE A 128 18.53 20.34 6.99
CA PHE A 128 18.19 21.11 5.77
C PHE A 128 18.58 22.58 5.86
N ARG A 129 18.57 23.15 7.07
CA ARG A 129 18.98 24.54 7.32
C ARG A 129 20.46 24.82 7.05
N PHE A 130 21.31 23.79 7.06
CA PHE A 130 22.76 23.90 6.89
C PHE A 130 23.26 23.23 5.61
N LEU A 131 22.40 22.51 4.90
CA LEU A 131 22.74 21.83 3.65
C LEU A 131 22.54 22.76 2.45
N GLY A 132 23.37 22.60 1.41
CA GLY A 132 23.17 23.32 0.14
C GLY A 132 21.81 23.02 -0.52
N TRP A 133 21.20 24.04 -1.13
CA TRP A 133 19.84 23.96 -1.70
C TRP A 133 19.63 22.81 -2.70
N ARG A 134 20.65 22.46 -3.49
CA ARG A 134 20.59 21.34 -4.45
C ARG A 134 20.32 20.00 -3.76
N LYS A 135 20.89 19.77 -2.58
CA LYS A 135 20.69 18.55 -1.79
C LYS A 135 19.23 18.44 -1.34
N VAL A 136 18.69 19.55 -0.82
CA VAL A 136 17.30 19.66 -0.36
C VAL A 136 16.32 19.49 -1.53
N LEU A 137 16.62 20.09 -2.69
CA LEU A 137 15.82 19.94 -3.90
C LEU A 137 15.74 18.47 -4.35
N PHE A 138 16.88 17.82 -4.57
CA PHE A 138 16.88 16.42 -5.02
C PHE A 138 16.25 15.49 -4.01
N TRP A 139 16.46 15.72 -2.71
CA TRP A 139 15.79 14.95 -1.67
C TRP A 139 14.27 15.09 -1.75
N SER A 140 13.78 16.32 -1.93
CA SER A 140 12.34 16.60 -2.03
C SER A 140 11.74 15.97 -3.28
N LEU A 141 12.45 16.05 -4.42
CA LEU A 141 12.03 15.42 -5.67
C LEU A 141 11.96 13.89 -5.56
N PHE A 142 12.90 13.24 -4.86
CA PHE A 142 12.81 11.80 -4.58
C PHE A 142 11.63 11.45 -3.68
N SER A 143 11.36 12.27 -2.67
CA SER A 143 10.24 12.05 -1.74
C SER A 143 8.90 12.13 -2.46
N VAL A 144 8.65 13.23 -3.19
CA VAL A 144 7.39 13.50 -3.90
C VAL A 144 7.13 12.49 -5.03
N SER A 145 8.18 12.01 -5.71
CA SER A 145 8.03 11.01 -6.78
C SER A 145 7.89 9.57 -6.28
N SER A 146 8.21 9.25 -5.02
CA SER A 146 8.24 7.86 -4.54
C SER A 146 7.13 7.53 -3.56
N VAL A 147 6.73 8.47 -2.72
CA VAL A 147 5.68 8.26 -1.70
C VAL A 147 4.30 7.97 -2.34
N PRO A 148 3.88 8.67 -3.42
CA PRO A 148 2.61 8.38 -4.11
C PRO A 148 2.65 7.17 -5.04
N LEU A 149 3.78 6.45 -5.18
CA LEU A 149 3.87 5.37 -6.17
C LEU A 149 2.86 4.25 -5.90
N HIS A 150 2.71 3.82 -4.64
CA HIS A 150 1.73 2.80 -4.26
C HIS A 150 0.28 3.26 -4.47
N LEU A 151 0.00 4.56 -4.37
CA LEU A 151 -1.32 5.15 -4.60
C LEU A 151 -1.79 4.92 -6.05
N VAL A 152 -0.86 5.04 -7.00
CA VAL A 152 -1.17 5.00 -8.44
C VAL A 152 -0.94 3.61 -9.01
N PHE A 153 0.17 2.95 -8.66
CA PHE A 153 0.63 1.74 -9.35
C PHE A 153 -0.27 0.52 -9.07
N ASN A 154 -0.87 0.42 -7.88
CA ASN A 154 -1.89 -0.60 -7.64
C ASN A 154 -3.15 -0.39 -8.48
N GLY A 155 -3.41 0.84 -8.94
CA GLY A 155 -4.53 1.12 -9.83
C GLY A 155 -4.31 0.77 -11.30
N CYS A 156 -3.08 0.48 -11.71
CA CYS A 156 -2.78 0.23 -13.13
C CYS A 156 -3.38 -1.08 -13.67
N VAL A 157 -3.74 -2.01 -12.78
CA VAL A 157 -4.32 -3.30 -13.15
C VAL A 157 -5.69 -3.40 -12.48
N LEU A 158 -6.71 -3.66 -13.28
CA LEU A 158 -8.10 -3.69 -12.87
C LEU A 158 -8.67 -5.07 -13.19
N GLU A 159 -9.22 -5.73 -12.17
CA GLU A 159 -10.00 -6.95 -12.34
C GLU A 159 -11.47 -6.57 -12.49
N SER A 160 -12.11 -7.09 -13.52
CA SER A 160 -13.54 -7.02 -13.74
C SER A 160 -14.17 -8.40 -13.62
N LYS A 161 -15.23 -8.50 -12.82
CA LYS A 161 -15.94 -9.75 -12.59
C LYS A 161 -17.19 -9.84 -13.46
N GLY A 162 -17.21 -10.85 -14.33
CA GLY A 162 -18.37 -11.15 -15.15
C GLY A 162 -19.52 -11.70 -14.30
N THR A 163 -20.73 -11.22 -14.56
CA THR A 163 -21.97 -11.74 -14.00
C THR A 163 -23.03 -11.86 -15.09
N ASN A 164 -23.84 -12.90 -15.03
CA ASN A 164 -24.92 -13.13 -15.99
C ASN A 164 -26.26 -12.65 -15.45
N GLY A 165 -26.99 -11.90 -16.27
CA GLY A 165 -28.44 -11.90 -16.23
C GLY A 165 -29.00 -13.22 -16.79
N PHE A 166 -30.23 -13.54 -16.42
CA PHE A 166 -30.92 -14.71 -16.95
C PHE A 166 -32.35 -14.41 -17.35
N THR A 167 -32.83 -15.20 -18.31
CA THR A 167 -34.22 -15.16 -18.79
C THR A 167 -34.88 -16.46 -18.37
N VAL A 168 -36.09 -16.37 -17.83
CA VAL A 168 -36.93 -17.50 -17.45
C VAL A 168 -38.01 -17.67 -18.51
N MET A 169 -38.01 -18.80 -19.21
CA MET A 169 -39.05 -19.19 -20.15
C MET A 169 -39.92 -20.26 -19.52
N ILE A 170 -41.22 -20.02 -19.42
CA ILE A 170 -42.17 -21.02 -18.92
C ILE A 170 -42.99 -21.52 -20.11
N GLY A 171 -43.09 -22.84 -20.27
CA GLY A 171 -43.77 -23.41 -21.43
C GLY A 171 -44.04 -24.91 -21.32
N SER A 172 -44.60 -25.47 -22.38
CA SER A 172 -44.83 -26.91 -22.50
C SER A 172 -43.55 -27.65 -22.96
N GLU A 173 -43.61 -28.98 -22.94
CA GLU A 173 -42.53 -29.86 -23.40
C GLU A 173 -42.02 -29.51 -24.81
N GLU A 174 -42.91 -29.15 -25.73
CA GLU A 174 -42.56 -28.76 -27.11
C GLU A 174 -41.54 -27.59 -27.18
N LEU A 175 -41.48 -26.74 -26.13
CA LEU A 175 -40.48 -25.68 -26.03
C LEU A 175 -39.05 -26.25 -25.94
N THR A 176 -38.86 -27.43 -25.32
CA THR A 176 -37.56 -28.13 -25.27
C THR A 176 -37.19 -28.79 -26.59
N GLN A 177 -38.10 -28.81 -27.56
CA GLN A 177 -37.81 -29.26 -28.93
C GLN A 177 -37.62 -28.06 -29.87
N GLY A 178 -37.68 -26.85 -29.29
CA GLY A 178 -37.77 -25.55 -29.97
C GLY A 178 -38.88 -25.46 -30.99
N GLY A 179 -40.02 -26.10 -30.70
CA GLY A 179 -41.25 -25.93 -31.47
C GLY A 179 -41.88 -24.54 -31.34
N TRP A 180 -41.23 -23.59 -30.64
CA TRP A 180 -41.65 -22.19 -30.61
C TRP A 180 -41.42 -21.51 -31.96
N LYS A 181 -42.52 -21.09 -32.60
CA LYS A 181 -42.53 -20.48 -33.94
C LYS A 181 -42.43 -18.95 -33.91
N GLY A 182 -41.87 -18.37 -32.85
CA GLY A 182 -41.74 -16.92 -32.72
C GLY A 182 -43.04 -16.19 -32.34
N LEU A 183 -44.01 -16.90 -31.74
CA LEU A 183 -45.26 -16.31 -31.27
C LEU A 183 -45.05 -15.60 -29.91
N PRO A 184 -45.66 -14.43 -29.66
CA PRO A 184 -45.69 -13.84 -28.31
C PRO A 184 -46.21 -14.85 -27.28
N SER A 185 -45.74 -14.78 -26.03
CA SER A 185 -46.22 -15.69 -24.99
C SER A 185 -47.73 -15.56 -24.76
N ILE A 186 -48.34 -16.53 -24.08
CA ILE A 186 -49.77 -16.48 -23.76
C ILE A 186 -50.09 -15.26 -22.88
N THR A 187 -49.22 -14.93 -21.91
CA THR A 187 -49.38 -13.75 -21.04
C THR A 187 -49.19 -12.44 -21.81
N ALA A 188 -48.16 -12.31 -22.65
CA ALA A 188 -47.90 -11.10 -23.42
C ALA A 188 -49.01 -10.78 -24.42
N ALA A 189 -49.58 -11.80 -25.08
CA ALA A 189 -50.72 -11.62 -25.98
C ALA A 189 -51.97 -11.08 -25.28
N TYR A 190 -52.14 -11.34 -23.98
CA TYR A 190 -53.18 -10.72 -23.17
C TYR A 190 -52.84 -9.27 -22.79
N TYR A 191 -51.56 -8.96 -22.54
CA TYR A 191 -51.12 -7.61 -22.18
C TYR A 191 -51.22 -6.62 -23.34
N ASP A 192 -50.83 -7.02 -24.56
CA ASP A 192 -50.92 -6.17 -25.76
C ASP A 192 -52.37 -5.70 -26.06
N LYS A 193 -53.37 -6.48 -25.64
CA LYS A 193 -54.79 -6.13 -25.73
C LYS A 193 -55.17 -4.87 -24.95
N LEU A 194 -54.44 -4.55 -23.88
CA LEU A 194 -54.74 -3.40 -23.02
C LEU A 194 -54.34 -2.05 -23.66
N ASN A 195 -53.88 -2.04 -24.92
CA ASN A 195 -53.40 -0.83 -25.62
C ASN A 195 -52.35 -0.06 -24.80
N TYR A 196 -51.53 -0.78 -24.03
CA TYR A 196 -50.46 -0.20 -23.25
C TYR A 196 -49.25 0.05 -24.16
N SER A 197 -49.42 0.97 -25.13
CA SER A 197 -48.55 1.17 -26.29
C SER A 197 -47.26 1.94 -26.02
N ASP A 198 -46.75 1.99 -24.78
CA ASP A 198 -45.64 2.91 -24.43
C ASP A 198 -44.49 2.27 -23.62
N ARG A 199 -44.50 0.95 -23.41
CA ARG A 199 -43.38 0.24 -22.75
C ARG A 199 -42.88 -1.03 -23.45
N SER A 200 -43.66 -1.62 -24.36
CA SER A 200 -43.33 -2.90 -25.00
C SER A 200 -42.40 -2.80 -26.22
N GLN A 201 -42.17 -1.59 -26.74
CA GLN A 201 -41.20 -1.32 -27.83
C GLN A 201 -39.92 -0.60 -27.37
N GLY A 202 -39.72 -0.45 -26.06
CA GLY A 202 -38.43 -0.02 -25.54
C GLY A 202 -37.43 -1.17 -25.53
N ASP A 203 -36.14 -0.84 -25.66
CA ASP A 203 -34.97 -1.75 -25.62
C ASP A 203 -34.90 -2.65 -24.36
N GLY A 204 -35.81 -2.48 -23.39
CA GLY A 204 -35.94 -3.26 -22.16
C GLY A 204 -36.96 -4.42 -22.16
N ASN A 205 -37.78 -4.64 -23.21
CA ASN A 205 -38.75 -5.73 -23.21
C ASN A 205 -38.04 -7.11 -23.38
N PRO A 206 -38.14 -8.06 -22.43
CA PRO A 206 -37.50 -9.37 -22.54
C PRO A 206 -38.16 -10.28 -23.60
N GLU A 207 -39.39 -9.99 -24.04
CA GLU A 207 -40.14 -10.81 -25.01
C GLU A 207 -39.97 -10.39 -26.47
N SER A 208 -39.07 -9.45 -26.82
CA SER A 208 -38.83 -9.17 -28.23
C SER A 208 -38.39 -10.46 -28.95
N LEU A 209 -39.02 -10.75 -30.09
CA LEU A 209 -38.74 -11.97 -30.86
C LEU A 209 -37.24 -12.12 -31.16
N GLU A 210 -36.55 -11.00 -31.38
CA GLU A 210 -35.11 -10.91 -31.59
C GLU A 210 -34.29 -11.37 -30.38
N LYS A 211 -34.76 -11.13 -29.14
CA LYS A 211 -34.11 -11.53 -27.89
C LYS A 211 -34.25 -13.02 -27.59
N LEU A 212 -35.43 -13.58 -27.84
CA LEU A 212 -35.77 -14.95 -27.45
C LEU A 212 -35.37 -16.00 -28.48
N LYS A 213 -35.31 -15.61 -29.77
CA LYS A 213 -34.94 -16.53 -30.85
C LYS A 213 -33.58 -17.20 -30.62
N PRO A 214 -32.49 -16.49 -30.26
CA PRO A 214 -31.21 -17.12 -29.95
C PRO A 214 -31.26 -18.08 -28.75
N ILE A 215 -32.10 -17.79 -27.75
CA ILE A 215 -32.26 -18.65 -26.56
C ILE A 215 -32.97 -19.96 -26.97
N ASN A 216 -34.07 -19.86 -27.72
CA ASN A 216 -34.79 -21.02 -28.24
C ASN A 216 -33.92 -21.85 -29.19
N ASP A 217 -33.22 -21.20 -30.13
CA ASP A 217 -32.32 -21.86 -31.08
C ASP A 217 -31.15 -22.55 -30.36
N SER A 218 -30.66 -22.00 -29.24
CA SER A 218 -29.60 -22.62 -28.44
C SER A 218 -29.99 -23.99 -27.86
N PHE A 219 -31.29 -24.27 -27.80
CA PHE A 219 -31.83 -25.57 -27.37
C PHE A 219 -31.97 -26.55 -28.54
N VAL A 220 -32.17 -26.06 -29.78
CA VAL A 220 -32.50 -26.86 -30.98
C VAL A 220 -31.28 -27.33 -31.79
N VAL A 221 -30.18 -26.57 -31.79
CA VAL A 221 -29.04 -26.88 -32.67
C VAL A 221 -28.30 -28.13 -32.19
N ASN A 222 -28.63 -29.28 -32.81
CA ASN A 222 -27.97 -30.59 -32.84
C ASN A 222 -27.12 -30.98 -31.62
N SER A 223 -27.78 -31.70 -30.69
CA SER A 223 -27.19 -32.51 -29.60
C SER A 223 -26.13 -31.77 -28.80
N THR A 224 -26.60 -30.93 -27.86
CA THR A 224 -25.88 -30.34 -26.72
C THR A 224 -24.36 -30.50 -26.81
N SER A 225 -23.65 -29.41 -27.06
CA SER A 225 -22.28 -29.23 -26.54
C SER A 225 -22.24 -29.17 -24.99
N GLY A 226 -23.14 -29.87 -24.30
CA GLY A 226 -23.13 -30.10 -22.85
C GLY A 226 -23.60 -28.94 -21.96
N ASN A 227 -24.19 -27.88 -22.51
CA ASN A 227 -24.45 -26.68 -21.70
C ASN A 227 -25.83 -26.66 -21.02
N TRP A 228 -26.89 -27.21 -21.60
CA TRP A 228 -28.20 -27.28 -20.92
C TRP A 228 -28.30 -28.52 -20.03
N VAL A 229 -28.66 -28.32 -18.76
CA VAL A 229 -28.77 -29.39 -17.77
C VAL A 229 -30.21 -29.47 -17.25
N GLN A 230 -30.79 -30.66 -17.30
CA GLN A 230 -32.08 -30.95 -16.69
C GLN A 230 -31.93 -31.02 -15.16
N LEU A 231 -32.85 -30.36 -14.46
CA LEU A 231 -32.89 -30.28 -13.01
C LEU A 231 -34.25 -30.69 -12.50
N THR A 232 -34.26 -31.30 -11.31
CA THR A 232 -35.48 -31.37 -10.50
C THR A 232 -35.91 -29.98 -10.05
N LEU A 233 -37.17 -29.84 -9.64
CA LEU A 233 -37.68 -28.59 -9.09
C LEU A 233 -36.82 -28.09 -7.92
N GLY A 234 -36.49 -28.97 -6.96
CA GLY A 234 -35.67 -28.61 -5.80
C GLY A 234 -34.29 -28.10 -6.19
N GLU A 235 -33.59 -28.81 -7.09
CA GLU A 235 -32.27 -28.37 -7.59
C GLU A 235 -32.34 -27.05 -8.37
N CYS A 236 -33.42 -26.82 -9.12
CA CYS A 236 -33.66 -25.56 -9.81
C CYS A 236 -33.82 -24.42 -8.81
N MET A 237 -34.67 -24.62 -7.79
CA MET A 237 -34.90 -23.63 -6.74
C MET A 237 -33.61 -23.35 -5.98
N ASP A 238 -32.85 -24.37 -5.58
CA ASP A 238 -31.59 -24.19 -4.87
C ASP A 238 -30.57 -23.41 -5.72
N ARG A 239 -30.52 -23.66 -7.03
CA ARG A 239 -29.57 -22.99 -7.93
C ARG A 239 -29.91 -21.52 -8.15
N TYR A 240 -31.15 -21.22 -8.52
CA TYR A 240 -31.56 -19.87 -8.90
C TYR A 240 -31.94 -19.00 -7.69
N ASN A 241 -32.25 -19.60 -6.53
CA ASN A 241 -32.29 -18.88 -5.26
C ASN A 241 -30.90 -18.76 -4.59
N ASN A 242 -29.86 -19.42 -5.11
CA ASN A 242 -28.48 -19.19 -4.67
C ASN A 242 -27.85 -18.06 -5.51
N PRO A 243 -27.77 -16.84 -4.95
CA PRO A 243 -27.23 -15.70 -5.65
C PRO A 243 -25.76 -15.88 -6.05
N GLU A 244 -24.98 -16.79 -5.47
CA GLU A 244 -23.58 -16.99 -5.88
C GLU A 244 -23.47 -17.89 -7.12
N GLN A 245 -24.28 -18.95 -7.20
CA GLN A 245 -24.17 -19.95 -8.26
C GLN A 245 -24.83 -19.50 -9.56
N ALA A 246 -26.01 -18.89 -9.48
CA ALA A 246 -26.81 -18.54 -10.67
C ALA A 246 -26.14 -17.51 -11.59
N LEU A 247 -25.16 -16.74 -11.11
CA LEU A 247 -24.58 -15.63 -11.86
C LEU A 247 -23.30 -15.94 -12.60
N THR A 248 -22.52 -16.88 -12.08
CA THR A 248 -21.14 -17.09 -12.51
C THR A 248 -21.04 -18.32 -13.40
N HIS A 249 -22.00 -19.25 -13.29
CA HIS A 249 -21.95 -20.51 -14.02
C HIS A 249 -23.22 -20.82 -14.83
N TRP A 250 -24.29 -20.03 -14.65
CA TRP A 250 -25.58 -20.25 -15.30
C TRP A 250 -26.15 -18.95 -15.86
N ARG A 251 -27.09 -19.07 -16.80
CA ARG A 251 -27.91 -17.97 -17.29
C ARG A 251 -29.36 -18.43 -17.41
N HIS A 252 -29.88 -18.61 -18.61
CA HIS A 252 -31.28 -18.92 -18.93
C HIS A 252 -31.81 -20.17 -18.23
N LEU A 253 -33.09 -20.10 -17.89
CA LEU A 253 -33.88 -21.11 -17.22
C LEU A 253 -35.13 -21.38 -18.04
N MET A 254 -35.45 -22.65 -18.29
CA MET A 254 -36.70 -23.07 -18.90
C MET A 254 -37.47 -23.93 -17.90
N MET A 255 -38.70 -23.53 -17.56
CA MET A 255 -39.58 -24.26 -16.65
C MET A 255 -40.69 -24.93 -17.46
N ILE A 256 -40.75 -26.26 -17.38
CA ILE A 256 -41.77 -27.03 -18.10
C ILE A 256 -42.97 -27.19 -17.20
N ILE A 257 -44.11 -26.71 -17.69
CA ILE A 257 -45.38 -26.73 -16.97
C ILE A 257 -46.43 -27.56 -17.70
N TYR A 258 -47.33 -28.13 -16.92
CA TYR A 258 -48.51 -28.86 -17.38
C TYR A 258 -49.72 -28.42 -16.58
N ASP A 259 -50.92 -28.72 -17.11
CA ASP A 259 -52.16 -28.54 -16.36
C ASP A 259 -52.15 -29.51 -15.16
N TYR A 260 -52.40 -29.01 -13.95
CA TYR A 260 -52.37 -29.83 -12.74
C TYR A 260 -53.30 -31.05 -12.83
N ASP A 261 -54.43 -30.91 -13.54
CA ASP A 261 -55.40 -31.98 -13.73
C ASP A 261 -54.99 -32.97 -14.84
N ASP A 262 -53.95 -32.67 -15.65
CA ASP A 262 -53.37 -33.58 -16.65
C ASP A 262 -52.31 -34.51 -16.04
N ILE A 263 -52.79 -35.42 -15.19
CA ILE A 263 -51.97 -36.39 -14.44
C ILE A 263 -51.12 -37.27 -15.38
N TYR A 264 -51.58 -37.49 -16.62
CA TYR A 264 -50.92 -38.34 -17.61
C TYR A 264 -49.97 -37.58 -18.56
N ARG A 265 -49.90 -36.25 -18.46
CA ARG A 265 -49.04 -35.38 -19.29
C ARG A 265 -49.29 -35.59 -20.79
N ASN A 266 -50.56 -35.64 -21.17
CA ASN A 266 -50.96 -35.81 -22.56
C ASN A 266 -50.82 -34.51 -23.37
N ASP A 267 -50.93 -33.33 -22.73
CA ASP A 267 -50.87 -32.01 -23.37
C ASP A 267 -49.43 -31.45 -23.39
N THR A 268 -48.57 -32.00 -24.25
CA THR A 268 -47.13 -31.62 -24.35
C THR A 268 -46.84 -30.53 -25.39
N VAL A 269 -47.75 -30.34 -26.35
CA VAL A 269 -47.55 -29.49 -27.55
C VAL A 269 -47.74 -28.00 -27.27
N GLY A 270 -48.32 -27.65 -26.13
CA GLY A 270 -48.63 -26.27 -25.72
C GLY A 270 -50.13 -26.00 -25.74
N TRP A 271 -50.51 -24.73 -25.89
CA TRP A 271 -51.91 -24.33 -25.79
C TRP A 271 -52.33 -23.34 -26.87
N LYS A 272 -53.62 -23.37 -27.21
CA LYS A 272 -54.24 -22.33 -28.03
C LYS A 272 -54.71 -21.21 -27.12
N ARG A 273 -54.47 -19.96 -27.52
CA ARG A 273 -54.93 -18.78 -26.76
C ARG A 273 -56.46 -18.76 -26.60
N ALA A 274 -57.20 -19.28 -27.58
CA ALA A 274 -58.65 -19.42 -27.51
C ALA A 274 -59.12 -20.33 -26.36
N ASP A 275 -58.33 -21.35 -26.02
CA ASP A 275 -58.66 -22.33 -25.00
C ASP A 275 -58.28 -21.83 -23.61
N VAL A 276 -57.20 -21.06 -23.52
CA VAL A 276 -56.60 -20.61 -22.27
C VAL A 276 -57.17 -19.28 -21.75
N LEU A 277 -57.36 -18.28 -22.61
CA LEU A 277 -57.77 -16.93 -22.18
C LEU A 277 -59.29 -16.83 -22.01
N MET A 278 -59.74 -16.17 -20.93
CA MET A 278 -61.16 -15.89 -20.72
C MET A 278 -61.74 -14.92 -21.75
N ASN A 279 -60.95 -13.94 -22.19
CA ASN A 279 -61.38 -12.88 -23.10
C ASN A 279 -60.44 -12.75 -24.30
N THR A 280 -60.92 -13.15 -25.47
CA THR A 280 -60.14 -13.27 -26.72
C THR A 280 -60.34 -12.11 -27.71
N THR A 281 -61.14 -11.09 -27.37
CA THR A 281 -61.37 -9.93 -28.25
C THR A 281 -60.05 -9.22 -28.59
N ASN A 282 -59.80 -8.93 -29.86
CA ASN A 282 -58.58 -8.28 -30.38
C ASN A 282 -57.25 -9.04 -30.16
N THR A 283 -57.29 -10.32 -29.78
CA THR A 283 -56.09 -11.17 -29.71
C THR A 283 -55.88 -11.84 -31.07
N THR A 284 -54.67 -11.77 -31.65
CA THR A 284 -54.33 -12.48 -32.90
C THR A 284 -53.94 -13.94 -32.63
N ASP A 285 -53.92 -14.76 -33.69
CA ASP A 285 -53.40 -16.14 -33.66
C ASP A 285 -54.06 -17.06 -32.63
N LEU A 286 -55.35 -16.85 -32.37
CA LEU A 286 -56.12 -17.51 -31.31
C LEU A 286 -56.09 -19.04 -31.34
N ASN A 287 -56.03 -19.63 -32.53
CA ASN A 287 -56.10 -21.07 -32.75
C ASN A 287 -54.74 -21.71 -33.06
N VAL A 288 -53.66 -20.92 -33.01
CA VAL A 288 -52.30 -21.43 -33.24
C VAL A 288 -51.78 -22.01 -31.93
N MET A 289 -51.21 -23.21 -31.99
CA MET A 289 -50.56 -23.84 -30.85
C MET A 289 -49.33 -23.02 -30.44
N ASN A 290 -49.27 -22.63 -29.18
CA ASN A 290 -48.14 -21.91 -28.62
C ASN A 290 -47.56 -22.67 -27.42
N PRO A 291 -46.30 -23.14 -27.50
CA PRO A 291 -45.66 -23.81 -26.38
C PRO A 291 -45.15 -22.83 -25.31
N LEU A 292 -45.09 -21.52 -25.59
CA LEU A 292 -44.59 -20.50 -24.67
C LEU A 292 -45.71 -19.87 -23.84
N TRP A 293 -45.68 -20.08 -22.53
CA TRP A 293 -46.67 -19.53 -21.59
C TRP A 293 -46.37 -18.10 -21.19
N THR A 294 -45.16 -17.84 -20.68
CA THR A 294 -44.70 -16.51 -20.26
C THR A 294 -43.18 -16.45 -20.27
N VAL A 295 -42.62 -15.24 -20.35
CA VAL A 295 -41.19 -14.98 -20.15
C VAL A 295 -40.96 -13.89 -19.11
N ASP A 296 -39.90 -14.06 -18.32
CA ASP A 296 -39.41 -13.07 -17.36
C ASP A 296 -37.88 -12.95 -17.45
N SER A 297 -37.30 -11.87 -16.93
CA SER A 297 -35.85 -11.64 -16.99
C SER A 297 -35.31 -10.97 -15.75
N PHE A 298 -34.12 -11.41 -15.33
CA PHE A 298 -33.46 -10.97 -14.12
C PHE A 298 -32.05 -10.50 -14.44
N THR A 299 -31.68 -9.32 -13.94
CA THR A 299 -30.34 -8.75 -14.12
C THR A 299 -29.66 -8.61 -12.76
N ARG A 300 -28.34 -8.81 -12.74
CA ARG A 300 -27.51 -8.60 -11.55
C ARG A 300 -26.39 -7.65 -11.89
N THR A 301 -26.25 -6.59 -11.10
CA THR A 301 -25.23 -5.56 -11.32
C THR A 301 -24.05 -5.66 -10.36
N GLY A 302 -23.97 -6.74 -9.56
CA GLY A 302 -22.83 -7.07 -8.70
C GLY A 302 -22.65 -6.15 -7.48
N ARG A 303 -23.36 -5.02 -7.44
CA ARG A 303 -23.40 -4.02 -6.37
C ARG A 303 -24.76 -4.01 -5.67
N THR A 304 -24.76 -3.51 -4.44
CA THR A 304 -25.91 -3.38 -3.55
C THR A 304 -26.76 -2.12 -3.79
N SER A 305 -26.19 -1.12 -4.47
CA SER A 305 -26.70 0.26 -4.47
C SER A 305 -27.74 0.58 -5.57
N GLU A 306 -28.09 -0.37 -6.43
CA GLU A 306 -29.08 -0.17 -7.50
C GLU A 306 -30.45 -0.81 -7.21
N ALA A 307 -30.59 -1.57 -6.13
CA ALA A 307 -31.87 -2.17 -5.75
C ALA A 307 -32.67 -1.21 -4.87
N SER A 308 -33.64 -0.50 -5.47
CA SER A 308 -34.70 0.15 -4.70
C SER A 308 -35.43 -0.88 -3.84
N GLY A 309 -35.19 -0.86 -2.53
CA GLY A 309 -36.09 -1.44 -1.52
C GLY A 309 -36.29 -2.97 -1.49
N SER A 310 -35.57 -3.78 -2.25
CA SER A 310 -35.72 -5.25 -2.22
C SER A 310 -34.70 -5.93 -1.29
N ASN A 311 -35.11 -6.97 -0.57
CA ASN A 311 -34.28 -7.70 0.43
C ASN A 311 -33.10 -8.47 -0.17
N ASN A 312 -32.88 -8.43 -1.49
CA ASN A 312 -31.81 -9.14 -2.17
C ASN A 312 -30.92 -8.15 -2.88
N GLN A 313 -29.90 -7.69 -2.16
CA GLN A 313 -29.13 -6.49 -2.45
C GLN A 313 -28.52 -6.43 -3.86
N TYR A 314 -28.28 -7.55 -4.54
CA TYR A 314 -27.49 -7.55 -5.78
C TYR A 314 -28.24 -7.81 -7.09
N LEU A 315 -29.54 -8.12 -7.07
CA LEU A 315 -30.35 -8.30 -8.28
C LEU A 315 -31.28 -7.08 -8.45
N SER A 316 -31.27 -6.48 -9.64
CA SER A 316 -32.27 -5.48 -10.04
C SER A 316 -33.51 -6.20 -10.60
N ASN A 317 -34.67 -5.63 -10.35
CA ASN A 317 -35.94 -6.34 -10.25
C ASN A 317 -36.98 -5.80 -11.26
N PRO A 318 -37.99 -6.60 -11.63
CA PRO A 318 -39.36 -6.11 -11.72
C PRO A 318 -40.20 -6.83 -10.65
N ASP A 319 -40.19 -6.31 -9.42
CA ASP A 319 -41.09 -6.68 -8.30
C ASP A 319 -41.06 -8.13 -7.73
N ALA A 320 -39.90 -8.54 -7.25
CA ALA A 320 -39.57 -9.19 -5.97
C ALA A 320 -40.36 -10.47 -5.68
N THR A 321 -39.73 -11.60 -6.01
CA THR A 321 -39.33 -12.69 -5.09
C THR A 321 -38.76 -13.81 -5.97
N TYR A 322 -37.47 -14.14 -5.82
CA TYR A 322 -36.65 -14.84 -6.83
C TYR A 322 -36.94 -16.35 -7.03
N LEU A 323 -38.21 -16.74 -6.86
CA LEU A 323 -38.85 -18.05 -6.90
C LEU A 323 -39.31 -18.59 -5.53
N SER A 324 -38.85 -18.12 -4.37
CA SER A 324 -39.32 -18.68 -3.07
C SER A 324 -39.54 -17.76 -1.87
N ARG A 325 -39.18 -16.47 -1.89
CA ARG A 325 -39.00 -15.72 -0.63
C ARG A 325 -40.01 -14.59 -0.40
N GLY A 326 -41.27 -14.92 -0.11
CA GLY A 326 -42.32 -13.97 0.25
C GLY A 326 -41.82 -12.83 1.15
N TYR A 327 -41.90 -11.59 0.66
CA TYR A 327 -41.60 -10.41 1.46
C TYR A 327 -42.87 -9.96 2.18
N ASP A 328 -42.73 -9.79 3.49
CA ASP A 328 -43.71 -9.27 4.47
C ASP A 328 -44.02 -7.76 4.30
N SER A 329 -43.99 -7.21 3.08
CA SER A 329 -44.30 -5.81 2.83
C SER A 329 -45.75 -5.71 2.40
N GLY A 330 -46.62 -5.30 3.33
CA GLY A 330 -48.06 -5.14 3.16
C GLY A 330 -48.45 -4.16 2.04
N GLY A 331 -48.31 -4.58 0.79
CA GLY A 331 -48.97 -3.99 -0.36
C GLY A 331 -50.43 -4.41 -0.34
N THR A 332 -51.29 -3.55 0.19
CA THR A 332 -52.73 -3.78 0.27
C THR A 332 -53.36 -4.04 -1.11
N PHE A 333 -54.08 -5.16 -1.23
CA PHE A 333 -55.14 -5.32 -2.23
C PHE A 333 -56.19 -4.20 -2.04
N GLN A 334 -56.33 -3.30 -3.01
CA GLN A 334 -57.54 -2.50 -3.20
C GLN A 334 -58.21 -2.92 -4.50
N ASP A 335 -58.99 -4.00 -4.43
CA ASP A 335 -60.25 -4.05 -5.18
C ASP A 335 -61.36 -3.79 -4.17
N GLY A 336 -62.45 -3.15 -4.59
CA GLY A 336 -63.54 -2.62 -3.76
C GLY A 336 -64.31 -3.60 -2.87
N TYR A 337 -63.77 -4.79 -2.57
CA TYR A 337 -64.24 -5.72 -1.56
C TYR A 337 -63.02 -6.41 -0.89
N GLY A 338 -62.63 -5.92 0.30
CA GLY A 338 -61.80 -6.62 1.30
C GLY A 338 -60.49 -7.29 0.82
N GLY A 339 -59.36 -6.58 0.90
CA GLY A 339 -58.06 -7.09 0.49
C GLY A 339 -57.48 -8.21 1.35
N ILE A 340 -56.98 -9.27 0.70
CA ILE A 340 -56.24 -10.39 1.31
C ILE A 340 -54.79 -10.30 0.83
N ASN A 341 -53.81 -10.28 1.74
CA ASN A 341 -52.39 -10.41 1.41
C ASN A 341 -52.07 -11.89 1.10
N LEU A 342 -51.65 -12.20 -0.13
CA LEU A 342 -51.26 -13.55 -0.55
C LEU A 342 -49.73 -13.63 -0.69
N TYR A 343 -49.11 -14.45 0.15
CA TYR A 343 -47.69 -14.80 0.05
C TYR A 343 -47.42 -15.59 -1.25
N GLY A 344 -46.30 -15.32 -1.92
CA GLY A 344 -45.88 -16.05 -3.14
C GLY A 344 -46.38 -15.47 -4.48
N THR A 345 -46.78 -14.19 -4.52
CA THR A 345 -47.25 -13.56 -5.77
C THR A 345 -46.08 -13.35 -6.76
N TRP A 346 -46.21 -13.87 -7.99
CA TRP A 346 -45.31 -13.66 -9.13
C TRP A 346 -46.04 -12.88 -10.23
N TYR A 347 -45.59 -11.64 -10.45
CA TYR A 347 -46.12 -10.74 -11.49
C TYR A 347 -45.56 -11.09 -12.88
N MET A 348 -46.13 -12.11 -13.51
CA MET A 348 -45.73 -12.52 -14.86
C MET A 348 -46.37 -11.59 -15.90
N GLN A 349 -45.61 -10.63 -16.46
CA GLN A 349 -46.07 -9.76 -17.55
C GLN A 349 -47.43 -9.07 -17.28
N GLY A 350 -47.58 -8.48 -16.08
CA GLY A 350 -48.81 -7.78 -15.68
C GLY A 350 -49.96 -8.67 -15.19
N THR A 351 -49.82 -10.00 -15.28
CA THR A 351 -50.76 -10.97 -14.68
C THR A 351 -50.33 -11.30 -13.24
N ARG A 352 -51.31 -11.44 -12.33
CA ARG A 352 -51.06 -11.72 -10.92
C ARG A 352 -51.19 -13.21 -10.66
N ASN A 353 -50.06 -13.91 -10.63
CA ASN A 353 -50.01 -15.35 -10.37
C ASN A 353 -49.46 -15.60 -8.97
N VAL A 354 -49.73 -16.76 -8.38
CA VAL A 354 -49.09 -17.21 -7.14
C VAL A 354 -48.24 -18.41 -7.48
N TYR A 355 -46.97 -18.38 -7.09
CA TYR A 355 -46.04 -19.48 -7.29
C TYR A 355 -45.57 -20.03 -5.95
N ASP A 356 -45.77 -21.33 -5.76
CA ASP A 356 -45.20 -22.07 -4.64
C ASP A 356 -43.92 -22.78 -5.10
N ALA A 357 -42.77 -22.30 -4.63
CA ALA A 357 -41.46 -22.89 -4.93
C ALA A 357 -41.30 -24.32 -4.42
N GLN A 358 -42.01 -24.68 -3.35
CA GLN A 358 -41.84 -25.98 -2.69
C GLN A 358 -42.59 -27.06 -3.47
N SER A 359 -43.85 -26.79 -3.85
CA SER A 359 -44.64 -27.72 -4.65
C SER A 359 -44.43 -27.56 -6.15
N GLY A 360 -44.01 -26.38 -6.62
CA GLY A 360 -43.93 -26.04 -8.04
C GLY A 360 -45.28 -25.63 -8.64
N ALA A 361 -46.31 -25.43 -7.82
CA ALA A 361 -47.63 -25.02 -8.30
C ALA A 361 -47.65 -23.53 -8.66
N ILE A 362 -48.18 -23.22 -9.84
CA ILE A 362 -48.47 -21.87 -10.34
C ILE A 362 -49.99 -21.71 -10.39
N ILE A 363 -50.53 -20.92 -9.49
CA ILE A 363 -51.93 -20.51 -9.49
C ILE A 363 -52.04 -19.27 -10.38
N THR A 364 -52.73 -19.39 -11.50
CA THR A 364 -52.75 -18.35 -12.53
C THR A 364 -53.82 -17.28 -12.26
N ASP A 365 -53.64 -16.06 -12.80
CA ASP A 365 -54.57 -14.94 -12.59
C ASP A 365 -56.02 -15.30 -13.02
N PRO A 366 -56.98 -15.40 -12.08
CA PRO A 366 -58.33 -15.85 -12.38
C PRO A 366 -59.14 -14.88 -13.24
N ARG A 367 -58.62 -13.66 -13.49
CA ARG A 367 -59.24 -12.67 -14.39
C ARG A 367 -58.83 -12.88 -15.85
N VAL A 368 -57.76 -13.64 -16.09
CA VAL A 368 -57.11 -13.80 -17.38
C VAL A 368 -57.33 -15.21 -17.94
N PHE A 369 -57.14 -16.22 -17.10
CA PHE A 369 -57.10 -17.62 -17.50
C PHE A 369 -58.40 -18.36 -17.17
N LYS A 370 -58.86 -19.24 -18.07
CA LYS A 370 -60.05 -20.07 -17.83
C LYS A 370 -59.82 -21.05 -16.68
N HIS A 371 -60.91 -21.52 -16.08
CA HIS A 371 -60.88 -22.44 -14.94
C HIS A 371 -60.00 -23.68 -15.14
N LYS A 372 -59.97 -24.25 -16.36
CA LYS A 372 -59.13 -25.42 -16.68
C LYS A 372 -57.65 -25.15 -16.38
N TYR A 373 -57.14 -23.94 -16.67
CA TYR A 373 -55.71 -23.61 -16.54
C TYR A 373 -55.41 -22.79 -15.28
N ARG A 374 -56.27 -22.92 -14.27
CA ARG A 374 -56.16 -22.14 -13.02
C ARG A 374 -54.98 -22.58 -12.16
N VAL A 375 -54.60 -23.84 -12.25
CA VAL A 375 -53.45 -24.40 -11.55
C VAL A 375 -52.57 -25.10 -12.57
N MET A 376 -51.39 -24.54 -12.80
CA MET A 376 -50.34 -25.15 -13.60
C MET A 376 -49.29 -25.74 -12.67
N GLN A 377 -48.66 -26.84 -13.05
CA GLN A 377 -47.67 -27.51 -12.24
C GLN A 377 -46.33 -27.52 -12.97
N VAL A 378 -45.28 -27.07 -12.31
CA VAL A 378 -43.90 -27.23 -12.80
C VAL A 378 -43.49 -28.68 -12.62
N ASP A 379 -43.09 -29.32 -13.70
CA ASP A 379 -42.54 -30.68 -13.69
C ASP A 379 -41.04 -30.67 -13.41
N ARG A 380 -40.30 -29.96 -14.26
CA ARG A 380 -38.84 -29.93 -14.28
C ARG A 380 -38.34 -28.67 -14.96
N CYS A 381 -37.04 -28.44 -14.78
CA CYS A 381 -36.39 -27.26 -15.30
C CYS A 381 -35.16 -27.62 -16.14
N TYR A 382 -34.85 -26.80 -17.13
CA TYR A 382 -33.60 -26.85 -17.86
C TYR A 382 -32.83 -25.56 -17.61
N SER A 383 -31.54 -25.67 -17.30
CA SER A 383 -30.69 -24.54 -16.97
C SER A 383 -29.47 -24.53 -17.89
N GLU A 384 -29.20 -23.38 -18.50
CA GLU A 384 -28.06 -23.23 -19.39
C GLU A 384 -26.80 -22.86 -18.62
N LYS A 385 -25.76 -23.69 -18.77
CA LYS A 385 -24.42 -23.45 -18.27
C LYS A 385 -23.73 -22.40 -19.13
N TYR A 386 -23.37 -21.30 -18.52
CA TYR A 386 -22.62 -20.23 -19.14
C TYR A 386 -21.78 -19.53 -18.09
N GLU A 387 -20.47 -19.48 -18.30
CA GLU A 387 -19.57 -18.77 -17.41
C GLU A 387 -19.32 -17.37 -17.97
N ALA A 388 -19.78 -16.35 -17.24
CA ALA A 388 -19.49 -14.97 -17.58
C ALA A 388 -17.97 -14.77 -17.59
N PRO A 389 -17.38 -14.29 -18.69
CA PRO A 389 -15.93 -14.10 -18.73
C PRO A 389 -15.55 -12.94 -17.80
N CYS A 390 -14.59 -13.19 -16.90
CA CYS A 390 -13.92 -12.15 -16.15
C CYS A 390 -12.78 -11.55 -16.99
N ARG A 391 -12.45 -10.28 -16.73
CA ARG A 391 -11.36 -9.58 -17.42
C ARG A 391 -10.31 -9.07 -16.46
N LEU A 392 -9.09 -9.05 -16.97
CA LEU A 392 -7.98 -8.32 -16.38
C LEU A 392 -7.58 -7.25 -17.38
N SER A 393 -7.66 -5.99 -16.98
CA SER A 393 -7.39 -4.84 -17.83
C SER A 393 -6.27 -3.97 -17.27
N ILE A 394 -5.57 -3.27 -18.15
CA ILE A 394 -4.54 -2.30 -17.82
C ILE A 394 -5.11 -0.90 -18.05
N ALA A 395 -5.08 -0.05 -17.02
CA ALA A 395 -5.43 1.36 -17.12
C ALA A 395 -4.24 2.16 -17.65
N ASN A 396 -4.28 2.56 -18.92
CA ASN A 396 -3.10 3.09 -19.62
C ASN A 396 -2.66 4.47 -19.09
N SER A 397 -3.59 5.34 -18.67
CA SER A 397 -3.22 6.62 -18.05
C SER A 397 -2.48 6.44 -16.73
N LEU A 398 -2.93 5.52 -15.89
CA LEU A 398 -2.27 5.23 -14.61
C LEU A 398 -0.88 4.63 -14.83
N LEU A 399 -0.77 3.70 -15.79
CA LEU A 399 0.52 3.11 -16.16
C LEU A 399 1.48 4.17 -16.72
N LEU A 400 1.02 5.10 -17.55
CA LEU A 400 1.85 6.21 -18.03
C LEU A 400 2.35 7.09 -16.86
N ILE A 401 1.48 7.44 -15.91
CA ILE A 401 1.89 8.22 -14.72
C ILE A 401 3.01 7.48 -13.97
N VAL A 402 2.86 6.18 -13.75
CA VAL A 402 3.89 5.35 -13.10
C VAL A 402 5.19 5.32 -13.93
N CYS A 403 5.09 5.16 -15.25
CA CYS A 403 6.25 5.19 -16.15
C CYS A 403 7.00 6.53 -16.06
N VAL A 404 6.28 7.67 -16.06
CA VAL A 404 6.87 9.00 -15.92
C VAL A 404 7.53 9.18 -14.55
N MET A 405 6.88 8.75 -13.47
CA MET A 405 7.46 8.78 -12.12
C MET A 405 8.74 7.96 -12.03
N CYS A 406 8.75 6.76 -12.62
CA CYS A 406 9.92 5.88 -12.68
C CYS A 406 11.03 6.45 -13.57
N LEU A 407 10.72 7.05 -14.72
CA LEU A 407 11.68 7.73 -15.59
C LEU A 407 12.35 8.91 -14.88
N PHE A 408 11.54 9.76 -14.25
CA PHE A 408 12.03 10.89 -13.48
C PHE A 408 12.96 10.42 -12.36
N LYS A 409 12.61 9.32 -11.69
CA LYS A 409 13.44 8.70 -10.68
C LYS A 409 14.74 8.14 -11.24
N THR A 410 14.72 7.45 -12.38
CA THR A 410 15.91 6.99 -13.07
C THR A 410 16.85 8.17 -13.33
N PHE A 411 16.32 9.28 -13.84
CA PHE A 411 17.09 10.51 -14.07
C PHE A 411 17.71 11.04 -12.77
N LEU A 412 16.94 11.13 -11.68
CA LEU A 412 17.46 11.55 -10.38
C LEU A 412 18.55 10.61 -9.84
N CYS A 413 18.39 9.30 -9.97
CA CYS A 413 19.40 8.32 -9.55
C CYS A 413 20.72 8.53 -10.31
N VAL A 414 20.66 8.67 -11.63
CA VAL A 414 21.84 8.93 -12.48
C VAL A 414 22.50 10.26 -12.11
N LEU A 415 21.70 11.30 -11.86
CA LEU A 415 22.21 12.61 -11.46
C LEU A 415 22.90 12.57 -10.10
N VAL A 416 22.31 11.91 -9.10
CA VAL A 416 22.93 11.73 -7.78
C VAL A 416 24.19 10.88 -7.87
N LEU A 417 24.20 9.80 -8.67
CA LEU A 417 25.42 9.07 -8.93
C LEU A 417 26.49 10.01 -9.50
N LYS A 418 26.20 10.77 -10.56
CA LYS A 418 27.13 11.74 -11.16
C LYS A 418 27.69 12.74 -10.14
N LEU A 419 26.82 13.30 -9.31
CA LEU A 419 27.19 14.33 -8.35
C LEU A 419 27.89 13.81 -7.09
N ARG A 420 27.57 12.59 -6.63
CA ARG A 420 28.04 12.06 -5.34
C ARG A 420 29.02 10.90 -5.43
N VAL A 421 28.88 10.04 -6.44
CA VAL A 421 29.82 8.92 -6.65
C VAL A 421 31.07 9.40 -7.37
N TRP A 422 30.91 10.35 -8.31
CA TRP A 422 32.00 10.97 -9.07
C TRP A 422 32.36 12.40 -8.64
N GLY A 423 31.73 12.92 -7.59
CA GLY A 423 32.09 14.21 -7.00
C GLY A 423 33.24 14.11 -5.99
N ASN A 424 33.85 15.26 -5.66
CA ASN A 424 34.94 15.37 -4.69
C ASN A 424 34.48 15.62 -3.24
N GLU A 425 33.17 15.72 -3.00
CA GLU A 425 32.63 15.90 -1.66
C GLU A 425 32.50 14.56 -0.94
N ASN A 426 33.10 14.44 0.24
CA ASN A 426 32.99 13.27 1.12
C ASN A 426 31.95 13.53 2.22
N PRO A 427 30.68 13.14 2.05
CA PRO A 427 29.66 13.27 3.08
C PRO A 427 29.87 12.27 4.23
N LEU A 428 29.52 12.68 5.45
CA LEU A 428 29.53 11.83 6.63
C LEU A 428 28.21 11.05 6.67
N MET A 429 28.15 9.90 6.01
CA MET A 429 26.91 9.13 5.82
C MET A 429 26.67 8.11 6.93
N THR A 430 27.70 7.73 7.67
CA THR A 430 27.66 6.78 8.79
C THR A 430 28.30 7.36 10.05
N PRO A 431 27.97 6.85 11.25
CA PRO A 431 28.68 7.23 12.47
C PRO A 431 30.19 6.98 12.38
N GLY A 432 30.62 5.91 11.67
CA GLY A 432 32.03 5.63 11.46
C GLY A 432 32.74 6.67 10.59
N ASP A 433 32.09 7.21 9.56
CA ASP A 433 32.66 8.30 8.75
C ASP A 433 32.95 9.52 9.61
N ALA A 434 32.02 9.86 10.51
CA ALA A 434 32.20 10.94 11.46
C ALA A 434 33.34 10.67 12.42
N ILE A 435 33.39 9.50 13.07
CA ILE A 435 34.47 9.15 14.00
C ILE A 435 35.83 9.23 13.28
N ALA A 436 35.96 8.64 12.10
CA ALA A 436 37.20 8.67 11.32
C ALA A 436 37.59 10.12 10.96
N SER A 437 36.62 10.95 10.57
CA SER A 437 36.86 12.34 10.20
C SER A 437 37.23 13.22 11.39
N PHE A 438 36.59 13.03 12.55
CA PHE A 438 36.87 13.82 13.76
C PHE A 438 38.16 13.39 14.44
N ILE A 439 38.54 12.11 14.40
CA ILE A 439 39.87 11.68 14.87
C ILE A 439 40.95 12.26 13.95
N SER A 440 40.80 12.13 12.62
CA SER A 440 41.81 12.62 11.67
C SER A 440 41.95 14.14 11.65
N ARG A 441 40.87 14.86 11.96
CA ARG A 441 40.82 16.33 12.07
C ARG A 441 39.93 16.71 13.25
N PRO A 442 40.51 16.79 14.46
CA PRO A 442 39.83 17.20 15.68
C PRO A 442 39.11 18.53 15.51
N ASP A 443 38.00 18.69 16.19
CA ASP A 443 37.17 19.89 16.15
C ASP A 443 37.42 20.75 17.38
N GLU A 444 37.91 21.97 17.17
CA GLU A 444 38.21 22.92 18.24
C GLU A 444 36.96 23.29 19.07
N GLU A 445 35.79 23.36 18.43
CA GLU A 445 34.55 23.77 19.09
C GLU A 445 34.02 22.72 20.08
N THR A 446 34.50 21.48 20.00
CA THR A 446 34.13 20.39 20.91
C THR A 446 35.24 19.99 21.88
N ARG A 447 36.33 20.76 21.88
CA ARG A 447 37.48 20.54 22.72
C ARG A 447 37.12 20.70 24.19
N GLY A 448 37.57 19.75 24.99
CA GLY A 448 37.36 19.77 26.44
C GLY A 448 35.99 19.32 26.92
N MET A 449 35.18 18.73 26.04
CA MET A 449 33.82 18.28 26.32
C MET A 449 33.66 16.75 26.25
N CYS A 450 34.68 15.98 26.64
CA CYS A 450 34.73 14.52 26.46
C CYS A 450 33.62 13.70 27.16
N THR A 451 32.86 14.32 28.07
CA THR A 451 31.71 13.75 28.78
C THR A 451 30.36 14.17 28.17
N LEU A 452 30.37 14.95 27.09
CA LEU A 452 29.17 15.51 26.47
C LEU A 452 28.21 14.39 26.05
N THR A 453 26.95 14.52 26.46
CA THR A 453 25.88 13.63 26.01
C THR A 453 24.74 14.42 25.38
N MET A 454 23.97 13.74 24.53
CA MET A 454 22.77 14.32 23.92
C MET A 454 21.78 14.87 24.96
N GLU A 455 21.70 14.32 26.17
CA GLU A 455 20.81 14.85 27.22
C GLU A 455 21.22 16.24 27.68
N ASP A 456 22.52 16.56 27.73
CA ASP A 456 23.01 17.91 28.08
C ASP A 456 22.53 18.93 27.05
N LEU A 457 22.57 18.56 25.77
CA LEU A 457 22.14 19.38 24.64
C LEU A 457 20.61 19.52 24.53
N ARG A 458 19.85 18.68 25.24
CA ARG A 458 18.37 18.77 25.33
C ARG A 458 17.90 19.64 26.49
N LYS A 459 18.70 19.73 27.55
CA LYS A 459 18.38 20.46 28.79
C LYS A 459 18.62 21.97 28.67
N THR A 460 18.93 22.50 27.49
CA THR A 460 19.24 23.91 27.27
C THR A 460 18.16 24.78 27.93
N ALA A 461 18.57 25.38 29.04
CA ALA A 461 17.80 26.35 29.79
C ALA A 461 17.47 27.52 28.86
N LYS A 462 16.30 28.14 29.11
CA LYS A 462 15.95 29.42 28.51
C LYS A 462 17.16 30.38 28.61
N PRO A 463 17.45 31.17 27.57
CA PRO A 463 18.53 32.15 27.63
C PRO A 463 18.27 33.06 28.83
N THR A 464 19.23 33.09 29.76
CA THR A 464 19.23 34.15 30.78
C THR A 464 19.85 35.36 30.09
N PRO A 465 19.17 36.52 30.05
CA PRO A 465 19.71 37.68 29.36
C PRO A 465 20.92 38.20 30.15
N THR A 466 22.13 37.81 29.76
CA THR A 466 23.35 38.48 30.19
C THR A 466 23.60 39.71 29.32
N ARG A 467 24.08 40.77 29.98
CA ARG A 467 24.16 42.15 29.50
C ARG A 467 24.82 42.29 28.13
N LEU A 468 24.24 43.17 27.31
CA LEU A 468 24.74 43.80 26.08
C LEU A 468 26.02 43.19 25.48
N GLY A 469 25.87 42.40 24.41
CA GLY A 469 26.90 42.29 23.36
C GLY A 469 27.45 40.90 23.04
N GLU A 470 27.22 39.85 23.84
CA GLU A 470 27.69 38.50 23.53
C GLU A 470 26.59 37.64 22.89
N THR A 471 26.82 37.25 21.64
CA THR A 471 25.96 36.34 20.88
C THR A 471 26.02 34.92 21.46
N ASP A 472 24.84 34.43 21.87
CA ASP A 472 24.48 33.06 22.31
C ASP A 472 25.51 31.95 21.94
N GLN A 473 26.39 31.60 22.89
CA GLN A 473 27.24 30.43 22.77
C GLN A 473 26.48 29.15 23.17
N ASN A 474 25.59 28.70 22.29
CA ASN A 474 24.88 27.42 22.39
C ASN A 474 25.87 26.26 22.66
N TYR A 475 25.57 25.46 23.69
CA TYR A 475 26.33 24.33 24.27
C TYR A 475 27.82 24.51 24.62
N LYS A 476 28.53 25.53 24.11
CA LYS A 476 29.95 25.77 24.41
C LYS A 476 30.21 26.08 25.89
N TRP A 477 29.19 26.58 26.59
CA TRP A 477 29.23 26.75 28.06
C TRP A 477 29.46 25.44 28.83
N LEU A 478 29.29 24.27 28.20
CA LEU A 478 29.58 22.96 28.79
C LEU A 478 31.07 22.57 28.77
N GLN A 479 31.95 23.45 28.28
CA GLN A 479 33.38 23.22 28.24
C GLN A 479 33.99 23.25 29.65
N GLY A 480 34.75 22.20 30.00
CA GLY A 480 35.49 22.12 31.26
C GLY A 480 35.39 20.78 31.98
N PRO A 481 36.06 20.62 33.15
CA PRO A 481 36.03 19.40 33.93
C PRO A 481 34.63 19.07 34.44
N ARG A 482 34.13 17.89 34.08
CA ARG A 482 32.85 17.37 34.56
C ARG A 482 33.05 16.02 35.22
N GLN A 483 32.34 15.82 36.32
CA GLN A 483 32.32 14.56 37.02
C GLN A 483 31.62 13.50 36.17
N TRP A 484 32.23 12.33 36.01
CA TRP A 484 31.59 11.19 35.37
C TRP A 484 30.53 10.61 36.29
N GLN A 485 29.30 10.53 35.78
CA GLN A 485 28.17 9.96 36.50
C GLN A 485 27.43 8.95 35.65
N ASN A 486 27.36 7.69 36.09
CA ASN A 486 26.68 6.60 35.41
C ASN A 486 25.24 6.41 35.91
N ASN A 487 24.52 7.51 36.09
CA ASN A 487 23.21 7.51 36.77
C ASN A 487 22.01 7.27 35.83
N SER A 488 22.19 7.34 34.51
CA SER A 488 21.09 7.23 33.54
C SER A 488 21.00 5.82 32.92
N PRO A 489 19.82 5.17 32.94
CA PRO A 489 19.64 3.87 32.30
C PRO A 489 19.81 3.99 30.78
N ARG A 490 20.91 3.43 30.26
CA ARG A 490 21.26 3.41 28.83
C ARG A 490 20.34 2.45 28.08
N LYS A 491 19.28 2.97 27.47
CA LYS A 491 18.28 2.20 26.71
C LYS A 491 18.15 2.74 25.28
N PHE A 492 17.74 1.88 24.35
CA PHE A 492 17.56 2.26 22.93
C PHE A 492 16.63 3.46 22.76
N GLY A 493 15.56 3.56 23.55
CA GLY A 493 14.59 4.65 23.46
C GLY A 493 15.18 6.05 23.72
N LYS A 494 16.28 6.13 24.50
CA LYS A 494 16.96 7.40 24.80
C LYS A 494 17.73 7.97 23.62
N ALA A 495 18.16 7.11 22.68
CA ALA A 495 18.86 7.48 21.46
C ALA A 495 18.01 8.36 20.53
N VAL A 496 16.69 8.21 20.60
CA VAL A 496 15.75 8.88 19.71
C VAL A 496 15.29 10.21 20.34
N PRO A 497 15.35 11.34 19.60
CA PRO A 497 14.79 12.62 20.04
C PRO A 497 13.28 12.56 20.37
N ARG A 498 12.82 13.34 21.37
CA ARG A 498 11.41 13.35 21.80
C ARG A 498 10.45 13.79 20.70
N ASN A 499 10.83 14.80 19.90
CA ASN A 499 10.03 15.27 18.76
C ASN A 499 9.82 14.15 17.72
N ILE A 500 10.82 13.29 17.51
CA ILE A 500 10.73 12.18 16.56
C ILE A 500 9.87 11.06 17.13
N TRP A 501 10.02 10.74 18.42
CA TRP A 501 9.10 9.84 19.11
C TRP A 501 7.65 10.31 18.99
N VAL A 502 7.38 11.58 19.29
CA VAL A 502 6.02 12.15 19.22
C VAL A 502 5.50 12.10 17.79
N LEU A 503 6.27 12.56 16.80
CA LEU A 503 5.84 12.57 15.40
C LEU A 503 5.56 11.16 14.87
N SER A 504 6.49 10.21 15.08
CA SER A 504 6.30 8.83 14.63
C SER A 504 5.16 8.14 15.36
N SER A 505 5.00 8.36 16.66
CA SER A 505 3.89 7.79 17.44
C SER A 505 2.56 8.41 17.06
N LEU A 506 2.51 9.71 16.74
CA LEU A 506 1.32 10.37 16.24
C LEU A 506 0.91 9.82 14.87
N LEU A 507 1.86 9.69 13.92
CA LEU A 507 1.57 9.15 12.59
C LEU A 507 1.04 7.71 12.67
N ILE A 508 1.72 6.84 13.42
CA ILE A 508 1.32 5.43 13.59
C ILE A 508 0.03 5.34 14.44
N GLY A 509 -0.11 6.15 15.48
CA GLY A 509 -1.29 6.17 16.33
C GLY A 509 -2.53 6.62 15.57
N CYS A 510 -2.43 7.71 14.79
CA CYS A 510 -3.53 8.18 13.95
C CYS A 510 -3.94 7.15 12.91
N SER A 511 -2.99 6.44 12.27
CA SER A 511 -3.34 5.38 11.31
C SER A 511 -4.04 4.20 11.96
N LEU A 512 -3.64 3.81 13.19
CA LEU A 512 -4.34 2.78 13.97
C LEU A 512 -5.75 3.23 14.40
N VAL A 513 -5.94 4.50 14.76
CA VAL A 513 -7.26 5.06 15.08
C VAL A 513 -8.15 5.01 13.83
N VAL A 514 -7.66 5.46 12.67
CA VAL A 514 -8.39 5.39 11.40
C VAL A 514 -8.76 3.95 11.08
N ALA A 515 -7.81 3.01 11.16
CA ALA A 515 -8.09 1.59 10.93
C ALA A 515 -9.12 1.00 11.92
N SER A 516 -9.10 1.44 13.18
CA SER A 516 -10.07 1.01 14.20
C SER A 516 -11.47 1.58 13.94
N VAL A 517 -11.57 2.83 13.53
CA VAL A 517 -12.84 3.47 13.11
C VAL A 517 -13.38 2.78 11.86
N MET A 518 -12.53 2.52 10.86
CA MET A 518 -12.89 1.77 9.67
C MET A 518 -13.41 0.38 10.01
N LEU A 519 -12.75 -0.34 10.93
CA LEU A 519 -13.23 -1.65 11.37
C LEU A 519 -14.59 -1.56 12.07
N SER A 520 -14.79 -0.53 12.90
CA SER A 520 -16.05 -0.32 13.62
C SER A 520 -17.21 -0.09 12.65
N ILE A 521 -17.00 0.74 11.63
CA ILE A 521 -17.98 0.97 10.55
C ILE A 521 -18.18 -0.31 9.73
N ALA A 522 -17.10 -1.00 9.38
CA ALA A 522 -17.16 -2.21 8.56
C ALA A 522 -17.94 -3.34 9.23
N ILE A 523 -17.79 -3.55 10.55
CA ILE A 523 -18.53 -4.57 11.30
C ILE A 523 -20.03 -4.23 11.42
N GLN A 524 -20.38 -2.93 11.46
CA GLN A 524 -21.78 -2.49 11.42
C GLN A 524 -22.43 -2.74 10.06
N GLY A 525 -21.67 -2.56 8.97
CA GLY A 525 -22.14 -2.86 7.61
C GLY A 525 -22.23 -4.37 7.34
N GLN A 526 -21.19 -5.13 7.69
CA GLN A 526 -21.11 -6.56 7.44
C GLN A 526 -20.40 -7.32 8.56
N SER A 527 -21.04 -8.41 9.04
CA SER A 527 -20.46 -9.29 10.04
C SER A 527 -19.20 -10.00 9.55
N LEU A 528 -18.28 -10.27 10.48
CA LEU A 528 -17.04 -10.97 10.18
C LEU A 528 -17.26 -12.39 9.64
N SER A 529 -18.35 -13.09 9.97
CA SER A 529 -18.60 -14.44 9.42
C SER A 529 -18.85 -14.40 7.92
N ASN A 530 -19.57 -13.37 7.46
CA ASN A 530 -20.11 -13.28 6.09
C ASN A 530 -19.11 -12.64 5.11
N SER A 531 -18.17 -11.85 5.61
CA SER A 531 -17.12 -11.23 4.80
C SER A 531 -16.08 -12.25 4.28
N LYS A 532 -15.49 -11.99 3.11
CA LYS A 532 -14.34 -12.72 2.54
C LYS A 532 -13.08 -11.86 2.63
N PHE A 533 -11.92 -12.50 2.81
CA PHE A 533 -10.65 -11.78 2.98
C PHE A 533 -10.17 -11.05 1.71
N MET A 534 -10.36 -11.66 0.53
CA MET A 534 -10.00 -11.06 -0.76
C MET A 534 -11.21 -10.39 -1.41
N HIS A 535 -11.00 -9.81 -2.61
CA HIS A 535 -12.06 -9.19 -3.40
C HIS A 535 -13.15 -10.20 -3.73
N ALA A 536 -14.39 -9.91 -3.34
CA ALA A 536 -15.51 -10.85 -3.45
C ALA A 536 -16.84 -10.10 -3.59
N PRO A 537 -17.80 -10.55 -4.43
CA PRO A 537 -19.12 -9.95 -4.54
C PRO A 537 -19.92 -9.92 -3.22
N GLN A 538 -19.61 -10.85 -2.32
CA GLN A 538 -20.24 -10.96 -1.00
C GLN A 538 -19.83 -9.84 -0.06
N ASN A 539 -18.69 -9.19 -0.31
CA ASN A 539 -18.26 -8.07 0.53
C ASN A 539 -19.18 -6.87 0.32
N GLU A 540 -19.41 -6.11 1.38
CA GLU A 540 -20.35 -4.99 1.36
C GLU A 540 -19.75 -3.78 0.63
N ASP A 541 -20.63 -3.01 -0.02
CA ASP A 541 -20.25 -1.78 -0.72
C ASP A 541 -20.07 -0.60 0.26
N VAL A 542 -19.19 0.32 -0.10
CA VAL A 542 -19.13 1.64 0.54
C VAL A 542 -20.25 2.50 -0.04
N ARG A 543 -21.33 2.68 0.73
CA ARG A 543 -22.50 3.46 0.31
C ARG A 543 -22.29 4.94 0.56
N ASP A 544 -21.94 5.69 -0.49
CA ASP A 544 -21.79 7.13 -0.44
C ASP A 544 -22.11 7.77 -1.80
N ALA A 545 -23.12 8.64 -1.82
CA ALA A 545 -23.62 9.26 -3.04
C ALA A 545 -22.60 10.17 -3.75
N HIS A 546 -21.57 10.66 -3.04
CA HIS A 546 -20.49 11.43 -3.64
C HIS A 546 -19.44 10.51 -4.27
N LEU A 547 -19.05 9.44 -3.58
CA LEU A 547 -18.11 8.43 -4.11
C LEU A 547 -18.67 7.72 -5.35
N ASP A 548 -19.97 7.45 -5.38
CA ASP A 548 -20.64 6.82 -6.53
C ASP A 548 -20.60 7.67 -7.81
N ARG A 549 -20.35 8.97 -7.69
CA ARG A 549 -20.22 9.91 -8.83
C ARG A 549 -18.79 10.12 -9.30
N LEU A 550 -17.79 9.56 -8.61
CA LEU A 550 -16.40 9.74 -8.98
C LEU A 550 -16.02 8.87 -10.19
N PRO A 551 -15.17 9.36 -11.10
CA PRO A 551 -14.63 8.54 -12.18
C PRO A 551 -13.71 7.45 -11.61
N LEU A 552 -13.57 6.35 -12.35
CA LEU A 552 -12.80 5.16 -11.95
C LEU A 552 -11.39 5.50 -11.44
N ILE A 553 -10.67 6.41 -12.09
CA ILE A 553 -9.33 6.83 -11.66
C ILE A 553 -9.35 7.45 -10.26
N SER A 554 -10.26 8.40 -10.02
CA SER A 554 -10.39 9.05 -8.71
C SER A 554 -10.80 8.05 -7.63
N LEU A 555 -11.72 7.14 -7.96
CA LEU A 555 -12.15 6.09 -7.05
C LEU A 555 -10.99 5.14 -6.67
N THR A 556 -10.15 4.83 -7.66
CA THR A 556 -8.94 4.01 -7.48
C THR A 556 -7.91 4.70 -6.58
N MET A 557 -7.76 6.02 -6.67
CA MET A 557 -6.90 6.79 -5.75
C MET A 557 -7.46 6.75 -4.31
N VAL A 558 -8.78 6.86 -4.14
CA VAL A 558 -9.41 6.76 -2.82
C VAL A 558 -9.15 5.37 -2.22
N ALA A 559 -9.37 4.30 -2.97
CA ALA A 559 -9.13 2.92 -2.52
C ALA A 559 -7.67 2.68 -2.05
N ASN A 560 -6.69 3.28 -2.73
CA ASN A 560 -5.26 3.09 -2.43
C ASN A 560 -4.69 4.10 -1.41
N THR A 561 -5.51 5.04 -0.89
CA THR A 561 -5.07 6.02 0.11
C THR A 561 -4.48 5.39 1.39
N PRO A 562 -5.01 4.27 1.94
CA PRO A 562 -4.38 3.60 3.08
C PRO A 562 -2.92 3.17 2.83
N GLN A 563 -2.60 2.77 1.60
CA GLN A 563 -1.24 2.38 1.23
C GLN A 563 -0.30 3.58 1.12
N LEU A 564 -0.80 4.75 0.72
CA LEU A 564 -0.03 6.00 0.77
C LEU A 564 0.37 6.32 2.22
N ILE A 565 -0.59 6.24 3.15
CA ILE A 565 -0.35 6.45 4.59
C ILE A 565 0.68 5.43 5.12
N LEU A 566 0.56 4.17 4.70
CA LEU A 566 1.51 3.12 5.07
C LEU A 566 2.93 3.42 4.56
N SER A 567 3.09 3.96 3.35
CA SER A 567 4.39 4.35 2.79
C SER A 567 5.05 5.47 3.61
N ILE A 568 4.25 6.43 4.09
CA ILE A 568 4.72 7.51 4.98
C ILE A 568 5.11 6.94 6.36
N CYS A 569 4.29 6.04 6.92
CA CYS A 569 4.58 5.36 8.17
C CYS A 569 5.87 4.54 8.08
N TYR A 570 6.13 3.87 6.96
CA TYR A 570 7.36 3.12 6.72
C TYR A 570 8.61 4.01 6.83
N LEU A 571 8.60 5.22 6.26
CA LEU A 571 9.74 6.14 6.36
C LEU A 571 9.99 6.58 7.82
N ALA A 572 8.93 6.88 8.57
CA ALA A 572 9.01 7.22 9.99
C ALA A 572 9.54 6.03 10.82
N TYR A 573 9.00 4.83 10.57
CA TYR A 573 9.37 3.60 11.25
C TYR A 573 10.82 3.20 10.97
N ASN A 574 11.26 3.26 9.71
CA ASN A 574 12.65 3.07 9.32
C ASN A 574 13.57 4.09 10.02
N GLY A 575 13.14 5.35 10.14
CA GLY A 575 13.87 6.39 10.87
C GLY A 575 14.06 6.12 12.37
N LEU A 576 13.10 5.47 13.03
CA LEU A 576 13.24 5.03 14.43
C LEU A 576 14.29 3.92 14.58
N PHE A 577 14.18 2.88 13.75
CA PHE A 577 15.11 1.74 13.77
C PHE A 577 16.54 2.16 13.46
N THR A 578 16.73 3.02 12.46
CA THR A 578 18.05 3.55 12.11
C THR A 578 18.72 4.24 13.29
N ARG A 579 17.99 5.10 14.02
CA ARG A 579 18.53 5.81 15.19
C ARG A 579 18.90 4.85 16.32
N MET A 580 18.01 3.91 16.65
CA MET A 580 18.27 2.92 17.70
C MET A 580 19.47 2.03 17.38
N LEU A 581 19.61 1.59 16.13
CA LEU A 581 20.69 0.69 15.72
C LEU A 581 22.02 1.43 15.51
N ALA A 582 22.00 2.68 15.09
CA ALA A 582 23.19 3.54 15.06
C ALA A 582 23.75 3.74 16.48
N GLU A 583 22.89 3.97 17.48
CA GLU A 583 23.32 4.09 18.88
C GLU A 583 23.84 2.75 19.44
N PHE A 584 23.27 1.63 19.02
CA PHE A 584 23.78 0.32 19.37
C PHE A 584 25.17 0.05 18.79
N GLU A 585 25.45 0.49 17.56
CA GLU A 585 26.79 0.46 16.95
C GLU A 585 27.76 1.36 17.72
N TRP A 586 27.38 2.60 18.00
CA TRP A 586 28.15 3.56 18.81
C TRP A 586 28.53 3.01 20.20
N SER A 587 27.56 2.41 20.90
CA SER A 587 27.75 1.90 22.25
C SER A 587 28.77 0.75 22.34
N LYS A 588 28.90 -0.05 21.27
CA LYS A 588 29.82 -1.19 21.24
C LYS A 588 31.29 -0.80 21.29
N TYR A 589 31.64 0.42 20.91
CA TYR A 589 33.02 0.89 20.97
C TYR A 589 33.54 1.05 22.41
N SER A 590 32.65 1.15 23.41
CA SER A 590 33.07 1.16 24.83
C SER A 590 33.34 -0.23 25.43
N VAL A 591 33.03 -1.31 24.69
CA VAL A 591 33.13 -2.68 25.20
C VAL A 591 34.42 -3.35 24.73
N GLN A 592 34.74 -3.25 23.44
CA GLN A 592 35.86 -3.92 22.82
C GLN A 592 36.42 -3.09 21.67
N PHE A 593 37.67 -3.34 21.29
CA PHE A 593 38.27 -2.78 20.08
C PHE A 593 37.52 -3.26 18.83
N ARG A 594 37.12 -2.31 17.98
CA ARG A 594 36.37 -2.57 16.73
C ARG A 594 36.86 -1.68 15.61
N SER A 595 36.82 -2.23 14.39
CA SER A 595 37.01 -1.45 13.16
C SER A 595 35.82 -0.51 12.93
N LEU A 596 36.08 0.66 12.38
CA LEU A 596 35.04 1.59 11.94
C LEU A 596 34.33 1.06 10.68
N ARG A 597 33.00 1.15 10.66
CA ARG A 597 32.20 0.93 9.46
C ARG A 597 32.04 2.27 8.73
N VAL A 598 32.64 2.39 7.55
CA VAL A 598 32.73 3.64 6.79
C VAL A 598 32.30 3.45 5.34
N THR A 599 32.08 4.57 4.67
CA THR A 599 31.74 4.65 3.24
C THR A 599 32.95 4.38 2.34
N GLU A 600 34.13 4.87 2.73
CA GLU A 600 35.40 4.70 2.00
C GLU A 600 36.48 4.14 2.95
N PRO A 601 36.64 2.80 3.02
CA PRO A 601 37.52 2.17 4.01
C PRO A 601 39.00 2.43 3.72
N ARG A 602 39.78 2.68 4.77
CA ARG A 602 41.24 2.72 4.76
C ARG A 602 41.80 1.88 5.91
N GLY A 603 42.92 1.19 5.69
CA GLY A 603 43.55 0.34 6.70
C GLY A 603 42.64 -0.80 7.16
N SER A 604 42.36 -0.89 8.46
CA SER A 604 41.55 -1.96 9.08
C SER A 604 40.04 -1.67 9.11
N GLN A 605 39.60 -0.54 8.54
CA GLN A 605 38.19 -0.14 8.48
C GLN A 605 37.39 -1.06 7.55
N ASN A 606 36.10 -1.22 7.86
CA ASN A 606 35.18 -2.04 7.07
C ASN A 606 34.33 -1.17 6.14
N ALA A 607 34.21 -1.59 4.88
CA ALA A 607 33.27 -0.98 3.93
C ALA A 607 31.82 -1.23 4.36
N THR A 608 30.93 -0.27 4.09
CA THR A 608 29.49 -0.48 4.20
C THR A 608 28.80 -0.54 2.83
N TYR A 609 27.90 -1.49 2.63
CA TYR A 609 27.05 -1.59 1.43
C TYR A 609 25.68 -0.94 1.65
N ARG A 610 25.21 -0.88 2.91
CA ARG A 610 24.00 -0.14 3.31
C ARG A 610 24.35 0.97 4.29
N LEU A 611 23.80 2.15 4.07
CA LEU A 611 24.15 3.34 4.84
C LEU A 611 23.57 3.29 6.26
N GLN A 612 22.27 2.96 6.38
CA GLN A 612 21.55 2.99 7.65
C GLN A 612 21.55 1.66 8.41
N LEU A 613 20.85 0.66 7.85
CA LEU A 613 20.49 -0.55 8.58
C LEU A 613 21.22 -1.80 8.06
N PRO A 614 21.75 -2.66 8.94
CA PRO A 614 22.23 -3.99 8.57
C PRO A 614 21.14 -4.82 7.87
N TYR A 615 21.53 -5.68 6.92
CA TYR A 615 20.61 -6.52 6.14
C TYR A 615 19.64 -7.33 7.01
N ARG A 616 20.12 -7.86 8.13
CA ARG A 616 19.34 -8.64 9.11
C ARG A 616 18.13 -7.90 9.70
N PHE A 617 18.11 -6.57 9.67
CA PHE A 617 16.97 -5.76 10.13
C PHE A 617 16.20 -5.17 8.96
N SER A 618 16.89 -4.66 7.95
CA SER A 618 16.20 -3.99 6.84
C SER A 618 15.47 -4.96 5.90
N ILE A 619 15.94 -6.20 5.70
CA ILE A 619 15.21 -7.19 4.88
C ILE A 619 13.86 -7.55 5.54
N PRO A 620 13.80 -7.93 6.83
CA PRO A 620 12.51 -8.14 7.50
C PRO A 620 11.58 -6.92 7.45
N LEU A 621 12.10 -5.70 7.62
CA LEU A 621 11.30 -4.48 7.53
C LEU A 621 10.66 -4.30 6.15
N ILE A 622 11.41 -4.57 5.08
CA ILE A 622 10.90 -4.49 3.71
C ILE A 622 9.85 -5.59 3.47
N ILE A 623 10.09 -6.83 3.92
CA ILE A 623 9.13 -7.93 3.79
C ILE A 623 7.82 -7.62 4.52
N ILE A 624 7.91 -7.12 5.76
CA ILE A 624 6.73 -6.71 6.55
C ILE A 624 6.00 -5.58 5.83
N SER A 625 6.71 -4.61 5.27
CA SER A 625 6.12 -3.52 4.49
C SER A 625 5.34 -4.06 3.28
N ILE A 626 5.95 -4.96 2.50
CA ILE A 626 5.30 -5.59 1.33
C ILE A 626 4.03 -6.34 1.76
N ALA A 627 4.11 -7.13 2.84
CA ALA A 627 2.98 -7.88 3.37
C ALA A 627 1.85 -6.97 3.83
N LEU A 628 2.15 -5.87 4.53
CA LEU A 628 1.15 -4.88 4.94
C LEU A 628 0.53 -4.22 3.70
N HIS A 629 1.30 -3.76 2.72
CA HIS A 629 0.73 -3.14 1.51
C HIS A 629 -0.25 -4.07 0.78
N TRP A 630 0.07 -5.36 0.71
CA TRP A 630 -0.80 -6.38 0.13
C TRP A 630 -2.04 -6.67 0.99
N ILE A 631 -1.95 -6.69 2.32
CA ILE A 631 -3.15 -6.81 3.18
C ILE A 631 -4.05 -5.58 2.99
N TYR A 632 -3.47 -4.38 2.94
CA TYR A 632 -4.21 -3.13 2.79
C TYR A 632 -4.87 -2.98 1.41
N SER A 633 -4.34 -3.60 0.33
CA SER A 633 -5.03 -3.64 -0.98
C SER A 633 -6.32 -4.47 -0.96
N ASN A 634 -6.54 -5.25 0.10
CA ASN A 634 -7.76 -6.05 0.30
C ASN A 634 -8.72 -5.42 1.32
N CYS A 635 -8.33 -4.32 1.99
CA CYS A 635 -9.15 -3.67 3.01
C CYS A 635 -10.31 -2.88 2.40
N ILE A 636 -9.99 -1.93 1.52
CA ILE A 636 -10.92 -1.20 0.66
C ILE A 636 -10.36 -1.29 -0.76
N TYR A 637 -11.21 -1.64 -1.72
CA TYR A 637 -10.78 -1.84 -3.09
C TYR A 637 -11.88 -1.44 -4.08
N VAL A 638 -11.48 -1.18 -5.32
CA VAL A 638 -12.41 -0.90 -6.41
C VAL A 638 -13.07 -2.20 -6.83
N SER A 639 -14.40 -2.22 -6.83
CA SER A 639 -15.20 -3.31 -7.37
C SER A 639 -15.66 -2.94 -8.77
N ASN A 640 -15.31 -3.78 -9.75
CA ASN A 640 -15.71 -3.61 -11.14
C ASN A 640 -16.46 -4.89 -11.58
N TYR A 641 -17.72 -4.73 -11.99
CA TYR A 641 -18.57 -5.84 -12.43
C TYR A 641 -19.04 -5.60 -13.86
N GLU A 642 -18.93 -6.64 -14.68
CA GLU A 642 -19.49 -6.70 -16.03
C GLU A 642 -20.77 -7.54 -15.97
N ALA A 643 -21.91 -6.87 -15.95
CA ALA A 643 -23.22 -7.49 -16.01
C ALA A 643 -23.63 -7.71 -17.47
N TYR A 644 -23.84 -8.96 -17.85
CA TYR A 644 -24.38 -9.32 -19.16
C TYR A 644 -25.90 -9.31 -19.13
N ALA A 645 -26.52 -8.63 -20.10
CA ALA A 645 -27.97 -8.54 -20.20
C ALA A 645 -28.61 -9.94 -20.31
N PRO A 646 -29.83 -10.14 -19.79
CA PRO A 646 -30.52 -11.43 -19.80
C PRO A 646 -31.02 -11.88 -21.20
N GLY A 647 -31.07 -10.97 -22.18
CA GLY A 647 -31.53 -11.25 -23.55
C GLY A 647 -30.55 -10.74 -24.61
N TYR A 648 -30.75 -11.15 -25.87
CA TYR A 648 -29.89 -10.81 -27.01
C TYR A 648 -30.19 -9.42 -27.61
N PRO A 649 -29.20 -8.61 -28.05
CA PRO A 649 -27.77 -8.82 -27.86
C PRO A 649 -27.45 -8.72 -26.37
N TYR A 650 -26.62 -9.66 -25.87
CA TYR A 650 -26.24 -9.78 -24.45
C TYR A 650 -25.31 -8.63 -24.06
N ASN A 651 -25.84 -7.40 -24.14
CA ASN A 651 -25.11 -6.17 -23.95
C ASN A 651 -24.50 -6.15 -22.56
N ARG A 652 -23.32 -5.55 -22.48
CA ARG A 652 -22.54 -5.51 -21.26
C ARG A 652 -22.76 -4.18 -20.58
N THR A 653 -23.19 -4.22 -19.33
CA THR A 653 -23.24 -3.04 -18.45
C THR A 653 -22.12 -3.14 -17.43
N VAL A 654 -21.32 -2.09 -17.31
CA VAL A 654 -20.22 -2.03 -16.35
C VAL A 654 -20.67 -1.25 -15.12
N THR A 655 -20.54 -1.85 -13.94
CA THR A 655 -20.76 -1.14 -12.67
C THR A 655 -19.46 -1.05 -11.88
N VAL A 656 -19.11 0.18 -11.51
CA VAL A 656 -17.89 0.50 -10.76
C VAL A 656 -18.27 1.05 -9.41
N GLY A 657 -17.58 0.62 -8.36
CA GLY A 657 -17.81 1.05 -6.98
C GLY A 657 -16.63 0.77 -6.04
N LEU A 658 -16.85 0.99 -4.75
CA LEU A 658 -15.92 0.59 -3.69
C LEU A 658 -16.54 -0.49 -2.83
N GLN A 659 -15.76 -1.51 -2.49
CA GLN A 659 -16.11 -2.55 -1.54
C GLN A 659 -15.07 -2.63 -0.44
N PHE A 660 -15.46 -3.16 0.72
CA PHE A 660 -14.55 -3.36 1.84
C PHE A 660 -14.62 -4.78 2.40
N SER A 661 -13.49 -5.27 2.93
CA SER A 661 -13.43 -6.55 3.63
C SER A 661 -13.23 -6.35 5.13
N SER A 662 -14.27 -6.62 5.92
CA SER A 662 -14.18 -6.60 7.39
C SER A 662 -13.08 -7.55 7.91
N LYS A 663 -12.87 -8.70 7.24
CA LYS A 663 -11.79 -9.64 7.57
C LYS A 663 -10.40 -9.07 7.29
N ALA A 664 -10.19 -8.48 6.12
CA ALA A 664 -8.89 -7.90 5.77
C ALA A 664 -8.56 -6.70 6.66
N ILE A 665 -9.54 -5.85 6.96
CA ILE A 665 -9.39 -4.71 7.87
C ILE A 665 -8.98 -5.20 9.28
N LEU A 666 -9.62 -6.24 9.81
CA LEU A 666 -9.27 -6.83 11.10
C LEU A 666 -7.82 -7.37 11.09
N VAL A 667 -7.46 -8.18 10.10
CA VAL A 667 -6.10 -8.74 9.97
C VAL A 667 -5.06 -7.62 9.83
N GLY A 668 -5.36 -6.61 9.01
CA GLY A 668 -4.51 -5.44 8.81
C GLY A 668 -4.30 -4.63 10.09
N LEU A 669 -5.37 -4.43 10.89
CA LEU A 669 -5.30 -3.75 12.18
C LEU A 669 -4.43 -4.53 13.17
N LEU A 670 -4.66 -5.84 13.33
CA LEU A 670 -3.89 -6.68 14.25
C LEU A 670 -2.39 -6.73 13.86
N ALA A 671 -2.10 -6.90 12.57
CA ALA A 671 -0.73 -6.85 12.07
C ALA A 671 -0.08 -5.48 12.33
N SER A 672 -0.81 -4.38 12.11
CA SER A 672 -0.34 -3.02 12.34
C SER A 672 -0.07 -2.74 13.82
N ILE A 673 -0.91 -3.26 14.74
CA ILE A 673 -0.68 -3.18 16.20
C ILE A 673 0.61 -3.90 16.57
N GLY A 674 0.84 -5.12 16.07
CA GLY A 674 2.07 -5.87 16.32
C GLY A 674 3.33 -5.12 15.87
N VAL A 675 3.28 -4.52 14.69
CA VAL A 675 4.37 -3.69 14.17
C VAL A 675 4.55 -2.43 15.02
N ALA A 676 3.47 -1.75 15.43
CA ALA A 676 3.53 -0.54 16.25
C ALA A 676 4.12 -0.75 17.65
N ILE A 677 3.90 -1.92 18.26
CA ILE A 677 4.44 -2.26 19.59
C ILE A 677 5.95 -2.53 19.55
N THR A 678 6.47 -3.04 18.43
CA THR A 678 7.88 -3.44 18.29
C THR A 678 8.89 -2.34 18.68
N PRO A 679 8.81 -1.09 18.17
CA PRO A 679 9.74 -0.03 18.59
C PRO A 679 9.56 0.37 20.05
N LEU A 680 8.35 0.27 20.62
CA LEU A 680 8.10 0.53 22.04
C LEU A 680 8.80 -0.51 22.91
N PHE A 681 8.70 -1.79 22.55
CA PHE A 681 9.42 -2.87 23.22
C PHE A 681 10.94 -2.67 23.11
N LEU A 682 11.44 -2.41 21.90
CA LEU A 682 12.86 -2.15 21.67
C LEU A 682 13.36 -0.94 22.45
N ALA A 683 12.53 0.08 22.70
CA ALA A 683 12.90 1.26 23.48
C ALA A 683 13.37 0.92 24.90
N PHE A 684 12.93 -0.21 25.47
CA PHE A 684 13.33 -0.67 26.80
C PHE A 684 14.62 -1.51 26.82
N VAL A 685 15.11 -1.96 25.67
CA VAL A 685 16.33 -2.77 25.54
C VAL A 685 17.54 -1.96 25.99
N LYS A 686 18.37 -2.54 26.86
CA LYS A 686 19.59 -1.91 27.39
C LYS A 686 20.69 -1.86 26.33
N LEU A 687 21.38 -0.74 26.25
CA LEU A 687 22.57 -0.55 25.42
C LEU A 687 23.82 -1.14 26.12
N PRO A 688 24.76 -1.73 25.36
CA PRO A 688 25.97 -2.32 25.93
C PRO A 688 27.00 -1.25 26.34
N GLY A 689 27.82 -1.54 27.36
CA GLY A 689 28.96 -0.72 27.75
C GLY A 689 28.60 0.58 28.50
N VAL A 690 29.50 1.55 28.49
CA VAL A 690 29.45 2.79 29.30
C VAL A 690 29.67 4.07 28.46
N MET A 691 29.47 3.97 27.15
CA MET A 691 29.59 5.11 26.22
C MET A 691 28.58 6.24 26.51
N VAL A 692 28.96 7.50 26.28
CA VAL A 692 28.01 8.61 26.23
C VAL A 692 26.91 8.37 25.19
N ILE A 693 25.68 8.84 25.42
CA ILE A 693 24.61 8.73 24.42
C ILE A 693 24.81 9.82 23.37
N ALA A 694 25.05 9.41 22.12
CA ALA A 694 25.29 10.34 21.01
C ALA A 694 23.99 10.78 20.34
N GLY A 695 23.05 9.86 20.09
CA GLY A 695 21.80 10.14 19.40
C GLY A 695 21.99 10.80 18.04
N ALA A 696 22.99 10.31 17.29
CA ALA A 696 23.44 10.85 16.01
C ALA A 696 24.00 12.29 16.03
N ASN A 697 24.23 12.89 17.19
CA ASN A 697 24.66 14.28 17.31
C ASN A 697 26.14 14.49 16.95
N SER A 698 26.42 15.36 15.97
CA SER A 698 27.78 15.64 15.50
C SER A 698 28.70 16.20 16.60
N ALA A 699 28.18 17.04 17.50
CA ALA A 699 28.98 17.63 18.58
C ALA A 699 29.38 16.59 19.63
N VAL A 700 28.46 15.68 19.99
CA VAL A 700 28.74 14.57 20.92
C VAL A 700 29.75 13.59 20.33
N ILE A 701 29.56 13.22 19.06
CA ILE A 701 30.49 12.32 18.37
C ILE A 701 31.88 12.95 18.33
N SER A 702 31.96 14.22 17.94
CA SER A 702 33.21 14.98 17.86
C SER A 702 33.93 15.10 19.21
N ALA A 703 33.19 15.41 20.27
CA ALA A 703 33.75 15.56 21.61
C ALA A 703 34.42 14.27 22.13
N ALA A 704 33.94 13.10 21.70
CA ALA A 704 34.52 11.80 22.03
C ALA A 704 35.73 11.41 21.16
N CYS A 705 36.03 12.16 20.10
CA CYS A 705 37.07 11.86 19.11
C CYS A 705 38.39 12.59 19.33
N HIS A 706 38.50 13.43 20.38
CA HIS A 706 39.76 14.07 20.75
C HIS A 706 40.77 13.01 21.22
N TYR A 707 41.95 12.97 20.59
CA TYR A 707 43.00 12.00 20.86
C TYR A 707 44.26 12.71 21.40
N PRO A 708 44.84 12.29 22.54
CA PRO A 708 46.06 12.87 23.06
C PRO A 708 47.28 12.33 22.29
N SER A 709 47.83 13.11 21.35
CA SER A 709 49.04 12.70 20.60
C SER A 709 50.22 12.42 21.55
N THR A 710 50.81 11.24 21.38
CA THR A 710 51.98 10.81 22.17
C THR A 710 53.28 11.37 21.60
N LYS A 711 53.36 11.51 20.27
CA LYS A 711 54.51 12.08 19.57
C LYS A 711 54.72 13.55 19.91
N LEU A 712 53.63 14.32 20.07
CA LEU A 712 53.69 15.73 20.45
C LEU A 712 54.39 15.95 21.79
N LYS A 713 54.14 15.07 22.79
CA LYS A 713 54.82 15.13 24.10
C LYS A 713 56.32 14.84 24.00
N SER A 714 56.73 13.92 23.10
CA SER A 714 58.15 13.62 22.88
C SER A 714 58.88 14.69 22.07
N LEU A 715 58.23 15.23 21.02
CA LEU A 715 58.77 16.26 20.14
C LEU A 715 58.84 17.61 20.84
N SER A 716 57.82 17.98 21.62
CA SER A 716 57.81 19.15 22.51
C SER A 716 58.99 19.12 23.49
N ARG A 717 59.26 17.97 24.13
CA ARG A 717 60.43 17.80 25.01
C ARG A 717 61.76 17.90 24.26
N ALA A 718 61.83 17.41 23.02
CA ALA A 718 63.04 17.47 22.22
C ALA A 718 63.31 18.90 21.69
N THR A 719 62.29 19.61 21.21
CA THR A 719 62.39 21.00 20.73
C THR A 719 62.60 21.98 21.88
N SER A 720 61.96 21.80 23.04
CA SER A 720 62.23 22.61 24.25
C SER A 720 63.69 22.52 24.70
N LYS A 721 64.36 21.37 24.50
CA LYS A 721 65.79 21.22 24.76
C LYS A 721 66.69 21.87 23.70
N MET A 722 66.19 22.14 22.49
CA MET A 722 66.94 22.71 21.36
C MET A 722 66.67 24.20 21.10
N SER A 723 65.60 24.78 21.66
CA SER A 723 65.07 26.13 21.39
C SER A 723 65.90 27.31 21.97
N MET A 724 67.14 27.09 22.46
CA MET A 724 68.02 28.20 22.89
C MET A 724 68.59 29.05 21.72
N ARG A 725 68.13 28.89 20.46
CA ARG A 725 68.66 29.66 19.32
C ARG A 725 67.66 29.81 18.14
N SER A 726 67.20 31.06 17.98
CA SER A 726 66.56 31.73 16.81
C SER A 726 65.09 31.44 16.41
N ASN A 727 64.38 32.53 16.09
CA ASN A 727 62.92 32.63 15.84
C ASN A 727 62.44 32.08 14.48
N GLU A 728 63.31 31.77 13.52
CA GLU A 728 62.91 31.27 12.20
C GLU A 728 62.72 29.74 12.18
N TYR A 729 63.47 29.02 13.02
CA TYR A 729 63.36 27.56 13.20
C TYR A 729 62.06 27.14 13.87
N ASP A 730 61.45 28.01 14.68
CA ASP A 730 60.18 27.72 15.38
C ASP A 730 59.01 27.55 14.40
N SER A 731 58.98 28.27 13.28
CA SER A 731 57.86 28.20 12.33
C SER A 731 57.89 26.92 11.48
N MET A 732 59.09 26.50 11.03
CA MET A 732 59.26 25.25 10.29
C MET A 732 59.10 24.04 11.21
N SER A 733 59.61 24.12 12.45
CA SER A 733 59.42 23.06 13.45
C SER A 733 57.96 22.90 13.85
N ALA A 734 57.21 23.99 14.03
CA ALA A 734 55.77 23.92 14.32
C ALA A 734 54.97 23.29 13.17
N ARG A 735 55.33 23.59 11.91
CA ARG A 735 54.73 22.95 10.74
C ARG A 735 55.01 21.45 10.67
N LEU A 736 56.27 21.05 10.87
CA LEU A 736 56.67 19.63 10.87
C LEU A 736 56.00 18.84 12.00
N ILE A 737 55.90 19.42 13.20
CA ILE A 737 55.18 18.83 14.34
C ILE A 737 53.69 18.66 14.01
N GLY A 738 53.06 19.67 13.39
CA GLY A 738 51.68 19.59 12.95
C GLY A 738 51.45 18.53 11.87
N ASP A 739 52.36 18.39 10.90
CA ASP A 739 52.26 17.38 9.84
C ASP A 739 52.41 15.96 10.39
N GLU A 740 53.31 15.73 11.35
CA GLU A 740 53.45 14.44 12.03
C GLU A 740 52.23 14.08 12.89
N GLU A 741 51.64 15.06 13.58
CA GLU A 741 50.43 14.87 14.37
C GLU A 741 49.25 14.47 13.47
N VAL A 742 49.06 15.18 12.35
CA VAL A 742 48.01 14.87 11.39
C VAL A 742 48.15 13.44 10.84
N GLU A 743 49.37 12.97 10.59
CA GLU A 743 49.59 11.61 10.10
C GLU A 743 49.41 10.55 11.20
N GLU A 744 49.78 10.82 12.46
CA GLU A 744 49.46 9.95 13.61
C GLU A 744 47.94 9.79 13.76
N LEU A 745 47.20 10.90 13.77
CA LEU A 745 45.74 10.90 13.91
C LEU A 745 45.04 10.17 12.75
N ARG A 746 45.56 10.34 11.53
CA ARG A 746 45.10 9.58 10.37
C ARG A 746 45.33 8.09 10.53
N ASP A 747 46.48 7.67 11.05
CA ASP A 747 46.76 6.25 11.29
C ASP A 747 45.84 5.67 12.38
N VAL A 748 45.64 6.40 13.48
CA VAL A 748 44.69 6.02 14.55
C VAL A 748 43.29 5.80 13.97
N SER A 749 42.81 6.71 13.11
CA SER A 749 41.48 6.57 12.48
C SER A 749 41.32 5.31 11.63
N ARG A 750 42.43 4.75 11.11
CA ARG A 750 42.47 3.57 10.23
C ARG A 750 42.59 2.25 11.00
N ARG A 751 42.89 2.30 12.30
CA ARG A 751 43.05 1.13 13.18
C ARG A 751 41.74 0.76 13.88
N LYS A 752 41.75 -0.37 14.60
CA LYS A 752 40.67 -0.72 15.52
C LYS A 752 40.74 0.20 16.73
N ILE A 753 39.58 0.72 17.14
CA ILE A 753 39.49 1.67 18.25
C ILE A 753 38.51 1.19 19.33
N LYS A 754 38.75 1.63 20.56
CA LYS A 754 37.88 1.48 21.72
C LYS A 754 37.74 2.83 22.41
N TRP A 755 36.56 3.14 22.92
CA TRP A 755 36.32 4.34 23.70
C TRP A 755 36.42 4.04 25.20
N GLY A 756 37.06 4.93 25.94
CA GLY A 756 37.19 4.82 27.40
C GLY A 756 38.13 5.85 27.98
N ARG A 757 38.56 5.61 29.23
CA ARG A 757 39.57 6.41 29.92
C ARG A 757 40.93 6.16 29.29
N MET A 758 41.64 7.23 28.93
CA MET A 758 42.99 7.18 28.36
C MET A 758 44.03 7.54 29.43
N SER A 759 45.11 6.77 29.53
CA SER A 759 46.23 7.08 30.43
C SER A 759 47.08 8.23 29.87
N MET A 760 47.17 9.36 30.60
CA MET A 760 47.87 10.57 30.14
C MET A 760 49.38 10.59 30.44
N GLY A 761 49.96 9.50 30.94
CA GLY A 761 51.37 9.38 31.32
C GLY A 761 51.67 9.86 32.75
N LYS A 762 52.78 9.37 33.32
CA LYS A 762 53.16 9.46 34.75
C LYS A 762 53.56 10.86 35.28
N SER A 763 53.14 11.97 34.66
CA SER A 763 53.54 13.32 35.11
C SER A 763 52.52 14.10 35.94
N ASP A 764 51.33 13.57 36.22
CA ASP A 764 50.23 14.46 36.57
C ASP A 764 49.87 14.48 38.06
N GLU A 765 50.25 15.57 38.72
CA GLU A 765 49.54 16.21 39.84
C GLU A 765 48.12 16.70 39.45
N SER A 766 47.60 16.31 38.29
CA SER A 766 46.31 16.74 37.75
C SER A 766 45.24 15.67 38.00
N SER A 767 44.22 16.03 38.80
CA SER A 767 43.09 15.17 39.19
C SER A 767 42.04 14.95 38.09
N VAL A 768 42.33 15.33 36.84
CA VAL A 768 41.34 15.39 35.75
C VAL A 768 41.78 14.53 34.57
N GLY A 769 41.00 13.52 34.22
CA GLY A 769 41.29 12.57 33.14
C GLY A 769 40.76 12.98 31.76
N HIS A 770 41.02 12.11 30.77
CA HIS A 770 40.47 12.23 29.41
C HIS A 770 39.69 10.97 29.00
N LEU A 771 38.56 11.17 28.32
CA LEU A 771 37.74 10.13 27.72
C LEU A 771 37.78 10.29 26.20
N GLY A 772 38.09 9.23 25.48
CA GLY A 772 38.20 9.30 24.03
C GLY A 772 38.38 7.94 23.37
N PHE A 773 38.43 7.94 22.05
CA PHE A 773 38.81 6.76 21.28
C PHE A 773 40.32 6.57 21.30
N GLY A 774 40.78 5.34 21.56
CA GLY A 774 42.18 4.94 21.46
C GLY A 774 42.37 3.59 20.77
N THR A 775 43.61 3.28 20.42
CA THR A 775 44.06 2.02 19.79
C THR A 775 44.44 0.98 20.83
N GLU A 776 44.70 -0.26 20.40
CA GLU A 776 45.10 -1.37 21.29
C GLU A 776 46.43 -1.13 22.04
N GLU A 777 47.26 -0.21 21.55
CA GLU A 777 48.52 0.20 22.17
C GLU A 777 48.31 1.13 23.37
N LEU A 778 47.15 1.78 23.43
CA LEU A 778 46.75 2.59 24.57
C LEU A 778 45.99 1.72 25.55
N ASP A 779 46.36 1.82 26.83
CA ASP A 779 45.62 1.14 27.90
C ASP A 779 44.28 1.86 28.14
N ILE A 780 43.24 1.42 27.41
CA ILE A 780 41.90 2.01 27.43
C ILE A 780 41.04 1.31 28.49
N GLU A 781 40.88 1.99 29.62
CA GLU A 781 40.08 1.53 30.76
C GLU A 781 38.63 2.04 30.70
N LYS A 782 37.79 1.52 31.60
CA LYS A 782 36.43 2.06 31.77
C LYS A 782 36.50 3.38 32.54
N PRO A 783 35.64 4.38 32.23
CA PRO A 783 35.49 5.57 33.07
C PRO A 783 35.17 5.19 34.52
N VAL A 784 35.72 5.92 35.47
CA VAL A 784 35.52 5.71 36.91
C VAL A 784 34.47 6.68 37.41
N GLU A 785 33.52 6.17 38.17
CA GLU A 785 32.46 6.96 38.79
C GLU A 785 33.04 8.00 39.75
N GLY A 786 32.60 9.25 39.65
CA GLY A 786 33.02 10.31 40.55
C GLY A 786 34.33 11.02 40.19
N GLU A 787 35.11 10.51 39.24
CA GLU A 787 36.28 11.21 38.70
C GLU A 787 35.89 12.34 37.73
N TYR A 788 36.75 13.36 37.62
CA TYR A 788 36.54 14.48 36.70
C TYR A 788 37.26 14.26 35.37
N TYR A 789 36.59 14.61 34.28
CA TYR A 789 37.13 14.53 32.93
C TYR A 789 36.89 15.85 32.18
N SER A 790 37.92 16.39 31.53
CA SER A 790 37.86 17.70 30.85
C SER A 790 38.47 17.71 29.45
N GLY A 791 38.74 16.57 28.85
CA GLY A 791 39.41 16.51 27.54
C GLY A 791 40.93 16.71 27.58
N VAL A 792 41.58 16.64 26.42
CA VAL A 792 43.02 16.91 26.26
C VAL A 792 43.31 18.40 26.46
N LYS A 793 44.06 18.75 27.52
CA LYS A 793 44.69 20.07 27.69
C LYS A 793 46.02 20.09 26.93
N ASP A 794 46.18 21.00 25.97
CA ASP A 794 47.51 21.23 25.40
C ASP A 794 48.34 22.08 26.35
N VAL A 795 49.56 21.60 26.59
CA VAL A 795 50.62 22.33 27.29
C VAL A 795 50.99 23.63 26.55
N TYR A 796 50.67 23.75 25.25
CA TYR A 796 50.97 24.92 24.42
C TYR A 796 50.06 26.14 24.68
N ASP A 797 48.80 25.99 25.08
CA ASP A 797 47.89 27.15 25.28
C ASP A 797 48.24 27.91 26.57
N GLU A 798 48.84 27.25 27.56
CA GLU A 798 49.36 27.92 28.76
C GLU A 798 50.63 28.74 28.47
N GLY A 799 51.49 28.25 27.57
CA GLY A 799 52.70 28.97 27.12
C GLY A 799 52.38 30.18 26.24
N LEU A 800 51.46 30.03 25.28
CA LEU A 800 51.04 31.14 24.42
C LEU A 800 50.17 32.19 25.15
N ARG A 801 49.34 31.78 26.13
CA ARG A 801 48.63 32.76 26.98
C ARG A 801 49.58 33.47 27.93
N ARG A 802 50.60 32.81 28.50
CA ARG A 802 51.64 33.48 29.27
C ARG A 802 52.48 34.45 28.43
N MET A 803 52.75 34.12 27.16
CA MET A 803 53.46 35.01 26.22
C MET A 803 52.61 36.15 25.64
N ARG A 804 51.28 36.15 25.80
CA ARG A 804 50.42 37.31 25.46
C ARG A 804 50.15 38.23 26.65
N VAL A 805 50.57 37.84 27.85
CA VAL A 805 50.39 38.59 29.11
C VAL A 805 51.73 39.13 29.64
N LEU A 806 52.84 38.79 28.97
CA LEU A 806 54.15 39.44 29.06
C LEU A 806 54.42 40.17 27.75
#